data_AF-A0A931CRD7-F1
#
_entry.id   AF-A0A931CRD7-F1
#
_cell.length_a   1.000
_cell.length_b   1.000
_cell.length_c   1.000
_cell.angle_alpha   90.00
_cell.angle_beta   90.00
_cell.angle_gamma   90.00
#
_symmetry.space_group_name_H-M   'P 1'
#
loop_
_entity.id
_entity.type
_entity.pdbx_description
1 polymer ?
#
loop_
_entity_poly.entity_id
_entity_poly.type
_entity_poly.pdbx_seq_one_letter_code
_entity_poly.pdbx_strand_id
1 'polypeptide(L)'
;MCGIAGYYGFGEDEALLREMNSCIVHRGPDGEGYYTHGQVGLAHRRLSIIDVAHGQEPMFSQDGQTVLVYNGEVYNYLDLRDELVALGRTFRTVSDTEVVLQAYEEWGDAAFDRFNGMFGFAIHDRRNNRLVLARDHFGIKPLYYANAGTAEDPKLLFGSEIKPLLAAGKLDTSPNERILFRYLQFRIHDEEAQTFFSGVYKLMPGEKLVVDTSPGATSGFTVSPYTRFKEELAELAKIETPYSPAVIDEYRRRFTEGVRLRLQSEVPVGTALSGGLDSSAVVVTINKLMQENAAATDSLGATQQTFSAIFPNSINDEEKYADAVLATCTGNVTSHKILPKAEEFAVDLEDFVRTMEEPIISSGPYAQYRVMQEASKHVTVLLDGQGADEMMAGYIPYYFAYLRQLKKNGQRAKLAKELASSADILYRLGRFRLRGMVTAKKPLAISSLLKKDFTAAHKSERFANIADNLKLRLIDDLFHKSLPAVLRYEDKNTMRFSIEGRVPFLDKEVVKFLFSLDDESIIKGGWNKRILRDATRDLLPEMISNRRNKIGFTTPEAEWFILMKEKIYEIFLSSSFGARPYWDQNAVLYAFEEYLTGKSSASTMVFWRLLNTELWLREFFDEPEVKAGIADKSDYAPNADKQLDITVPAAGKGLNGKESDGGTYRRYPLRTEVFYKDTDFDPAVMGYVDRFFTGLPQAGDEHTAVTSGTPWYLFVSEKIVAMTQGRSIPVWDIKVTPAARTLSRFVTRNPGGIGLASPWSMQLAIDEVGLPRLLYAAGRSVIGKLQGKSGVFYEVVGHNINAIDGAAGYQVGTSTHSVKYAPLDPDGVAARLSALVRERVPAGFATTFAGTAIMDANDLGVVALGHDTALSKTVLEAIFKDNPQGQTTETTPMSLVFKR
;
A
#
# COMPACT_ATOMS: atom_id res chain seq x y z
N MET A 1 -9.43 -15.83 17.67
CA MET A 1 -8.48 -15.56 16.56
C MET A 1 -7.18 -14.99 17.06
N CYS A 2 -6.08 -15.30 16.42
CA CYS A 2 -4.80 -15.13 17.10
C CYS A 2 -3.70 -14.65 16.14
N GLY A 3 -2.56 -14.30 16.71
CA GLY A 3 -1.30 -14.24 15.99
C GLY A 3 -0.41 -15.38 16.47
N ILE A 4 0.20 -16.11 15.53
CA ILE A 4 1.30 -17.03 15.87
C ILE A 4 2.60 -16.55 15.25
N ALA A 5 3.70 -16.80 15.94
CA ALA A 5 5.05 -16.59 15.46
C ALA A 5 5.96 -17.69 16.05
N GLY A 6 7.05 -18.01 15.38
CA GLY A 6 7.98 -18.98 15.94
C GLY A 6 9.15 -19.27 15.03
N TYR A 7 10.00 -20.17 15.50
CA TYR A 7 11.23 -20.52 14.80
C TYR A 7 11.67 -21.96 15.06
N TYR A 8 12.60 -22.42 14.21
CA TYR A 8 13.46 -23.58 14.45
C TYR A 8 14.92 -23.23 14.17
N GLY A 9 15.84 -23.72 15.00
CA GLY A 9 17.29 -23.65 14.76
C GLY A 9 18.00 -22.45 15.41
N PHE A 10 17.35 -21.77 16.35
CA PHE A 10 17.91 -20.61 17.06
C PHE A 10 18.17 -20.87 18.56
N GLY A 11 18.08 -22.14 19.00
CA GLY A 11 18.13 -22.47 20.42
C GLY A 11 16.94 -21.91 21.21
N GLU A 12 17.07 -21.79 22.53
CA GLU A 12 16.04 -21.24 23.41
C GLU A 12 16.11 -19.70 23.50
N ASP A 13 16.13 -19.03 22.34
CA ASP A 13 16.12 -17.56 22.21
C ASP A 13 14.73 -16.95 22.39
N GLU A 14 14.31 -16.82 23.65
CA GLU A 14 13.04 -16.17 24.00
C GLU A 14 13.00 -14.68 23.62
N ALA A 15 14.16 -14.00 23.57
CA ALA A 15 14.22 -12.58 23.23
C ALA A 15 13.83 -12.35 21.76
N LEU A 16 14.38 -13.15 20.85
CA LEU A 16 13.97 -13.19 19.44
C LEU A 16 12.47 -13.47 19.32
N LEU A 17 11.97 -14.46 20.07
CA LEU A 17 10.57 -14.84 20.04
C LEU A 17 9.64 -13.69 20.50
N ARG A 18 10.04 -12.93 21.52
CA ARG A 18 9.33 -11.74 22.00
C ARG A 18 9.32 -10.61 20.98
N GLU A 19 10.45 -10.38 20.32
CA GLU A 19 10.57 -9.39 19.24
C GLU A 19 9.60 -9.72 18.10
N MET A 20 9.63 -10.96 17.59
CA MET A 20 8.71 -11.44 16.56
C MET A 20 7.23 -11.28 16.99
N ASN A 21 6.91 -11.64 18.25
CA ASN A 21 5.55 -11.60 18.77
C ASN A 21 5.01 -10.18 19.01
N SER A 22 5.89 -9.18 19.17
CA SER A 22 5.53 -7.78 19.38
C SER A 22 4.91 -7.14 18.12
N CYS A 23 5.29 -7.61 16.93
CA CYS A 23 4.83 -7.06 15.66
C CYS A 23 3.38 -7.41 15.30
N ILE A 24 2.75 -8.31 16.06
CA ILE A 24 1.42 -8.88 15.80
C ILE A 24 0.45 -8.72 16.99
N VAL A 25 0.71 -7.76 17.89
CA VAL A 25 -0.18 -7.46 19.04
C VAL A 25 -1.61 -7.16 18.59
N HIS A 26 -1.80 -6.46 17.47
CA HIS A 26 -3.12 -6.12 16.93
C HIS A 26 -3.98 -7.35 16.62
N ARG A 27 -3.37 -8.51 16.33
CA ARG A 27 -4.07 -9.76 16.05
C ARG A 27 -4.69 -10.43 17.28
N GLY A 28 -4.19 -10.10 18.46
CA GLY A 28 -4.57 -10.76 19.71
C GLY A 28 -4.16 -9.94 20.92
N PRO A 29 -4.92 -8.88 21.24
CA PRO A 29 -4.59 -7.96 22.32
C PRO A 29 -4.91 -8.50 23.73
N ASP A 30 -5.66 -9.59 23.85
CA ASP A 30 -6.18 -10.07 25.15
C ASP A 30 -5.16 -10.89 25.93
N GLY A 31 -4.13 -11.43 25.28
CA GLY A 31 -3.12 -12.23 25.93
C GLY A 31 -1.94 -12.60 25.04
N GLU A 32 -0.86 -13.05 25.67
CA GLU A 32 0.33 -13.58 25.00
C GLU A 32 0.85 -14.82 25.71
N GLY A 33 1.58 -15.66 24.97
CA GLY A 33 2.23 -16.84 25.51
C GLY A 33 3.46 -17.23 24.70
N TYR A 34 4.39 -17.92 25.37
CA TYR A 34 5.69 -18.28 24.85
C TYR A 34 6.06 -19.70 25.26
N TYR A 35 6.73 -20.41 24.37
CA TYR A 35 7.27 -21.73 24.62
C TYR A 35 8.61 -21.87 23.88
N THR A 36 9.64 -22.31 24.60
CA THR A 36 10.95 -22.64 24.04
C THR A 36 11.36 -24.03 24.53
N HIS A 37 11.88 -24.85 23.63
CA HIS A 37 12.46 -26.14 23.97
C HIS A 37 13.45 -26.59 22.91
N GLY A 38 14.72 -26.74 23.30
CA GLY A 38 15.78 -27.16 22.39
C GLY A 38 15.95 -26.16 21.25
N GLN A 39 15.58 -26.55 20.03
CA GLN A 39 15.68 -25.70 18.83
C GLN A 39 14.37 -25.01 18.43
N VAL A 40 13.26 -25.28 19.12
CA VAL A 40 11.93 -24.80 18.75
C VAL A 40 11.50 -23.66 19.68
N GLY A 41 11.02 -22.56 19.10
CA GLY A 41 10.34 -21.48 19.80
C GLY A 41 8.95 -21.23 19.21
N LEU A 42 7.92 -21.16 20.05
CA LEU A 42 6.52 -20.89 19.68
C LEU A 42 5.97 -19.71 20.50
N ALA A 43 5.41 -18.72 19.81
CA ALA A 43 4.74 -17.57 20.41
C ALA A 43 3.32 -17.43 19.91
N HIS A 44 2.49 -16.86 20.78
CA HIS A 44 1.07 -16.68 20.55
C HIS A 44 0.59 -15.29 21.04
N ARG A 45 -0.38 -14.73 20.32
CA ARG A 45 -1.20 -13.55 20.66
C ARG A 45 -2.67 -13.94 20.61
N ARG A 46 -3.42 -13.73 21.68
CA ARG A 46 -4.79 -14.22 21.82
C ARG A 46 -5.82 -13.11 21.61
N LEU A 47 -6.78 -13.31 20.71
CA LEU A 47 -8.12 -12.71 20.78
C LEU A 47 -9.08 -13.79 21.29
N SER A 48 -9.64 -13.57 22.47
CA SER A 48 -10.40 -14.57 23.21
C SER A 48 -11.85 -14.61 22.70
N ILE A 49 -12.26 -15.72 22.07
CA ILE A 49 -13.59 -15.86 21.44
C ILE A 49 -14.37 -17.05 21.99
N ILE A 50 -13.72 -18.21 22.10
CA ILE A 50 -14.28 -19.43 22.70
C ILE A 50 -13.42 -19.84 23.90
N ASP A 51 -14.08 -20.25 24.98
CA ASP A 51 -13.47 -20.56 26.27
C ASP A 51 -12.55 -19.43 26.74
N VAL A 52 -13.13 -18.23 26.89
CA VAL A 52 -12.39 -17.02 27.28
C VAL A 52 -11.56 -17.25 28.55
N ALA A 53 -12.09 -18.06 29.47
CA ALA A 53 -11.46 -18.34 30.75
C ALA A 53 -10.27 -19.33 30.69
N HIS A 54 -10.27 -20.34 29.80
CA HIS A 54 -9.28 -21.45 29.88
C HIS A 54 -8.57 -21.79 28.57
N GLY A 55 -8.92 -21.15 27.45
CA GLY A 55 -8.27 -21.38 26.15
C GLY A 55 -6.95 -20.63 25.96
N GLN A 56 -6.12 -20.48 27.00
CA GLN A 56 -4.80 -19.84 26.85
C GLN A 56 -3.83 -20.74 26.07
N GLU A 57 -2.96 -20.10 25.29
CA GLU A 57 -1.98 -20.78 24.45
C GLU A 57 -0.57 -20.20 24.65
N PRO A 58 0.51 -20.99 24.46
CA PRO A 58 0.57 -22.35 23.91
C PRO A 58 -0.17 -23.41 24.73
N MET A 59 -0.94 -24.28 24.07
CA MET A 59 -1.71 -25.34 24.72
C MET A 59 -0.90 -26.64 24.74
N PHE A 60 -0.83 -27.29 25.90
CA PHE A 60 -0.04 -28.50 26.12
C PHE A 60 -0.94 -29.73 26.20
N SER A 61 -0.48 -30.87 25.69
CA SER A 61 -1.12 -32.18 25.94
C SER A 61 -1.10 -32.50 27.43
N GLN A 62 -1.89 -33.49 27.86
CA GLN A 62 -1.97 -33.87 29.27
C GLN A 62 -0.60 -34.27 29.87
N ASP A 63 0.27 -34.88 29.07
CA ASP A 63 1.63 -35.28 29.46
C ASP A 63 2.72 -34.26 29.06
N GLY A 64 2.33 -33.12 28.47
CA GLY A 64 3.23 -32.05 28.05
C GLY A 64 4.21 -32.40 26.92
N GLN A 65 3.94 -33.47 26.17
CA GLN A 65 4.79 -33.88 25.04
C GLN A 65 4.42 -33.20 23.72
N THR A 66 3.16 -32.76 23.58
CA THR A 66 2.69 -32.04 22.39
C THR A 66 2.30 -30.62 22.80
N VAL A 67 2.76 -29.62 22.05
CA VAL A 67 2.47 -28.20 22.29
C VAL A 67 1.91 -27.59 21.01
N LEU A 68 0.78 -26.89 21.12
CA LEU A 68 0.06 -26.24 20.02
C LEU A 68 0.03 -24.72 20.22
N VAL A 69 0.31 -23.98 19.14
CA VAL A 69 -0.14 -22.58 18.99
C VAL A 69 -1.02 -22.48 17.75
N TYR A 70 -2.12 -21.75 17.88
CA TYR A 70 -3.24 -21.83 16.96
C TYR A 70 -3.79 -20.45 16.63
N ASN A 71 -3.88 -20.13 15.34
CA ASN A 71 -4.68 -19.03 14.84
C ASN A 71 -5.81 -19.57 13.95
N GLY A 72 -7.04 -19.59 14.47
CA GLY A 72 -8.20 -20.00 13.69
C GLY A 72 -9.39 -20.44 14.53
N GLU A 73 -10.28 -21.18 13.87
CA GLU A 73 -11.45 -21.84 14.46
C GLU A 73 -11.76 -23.14 13.69
N VAL A 74 -12.01 -24.25 14.41
CA VAL A 74 -12.51 -25.51 13.82
C VAL A 74 -14.00 -25.63 14.14
N TYR A 75 -14.86 -25.27 13.19
CA TYR A 75 -16.30 -25.15 13.43
C TYR A 75 -17.01 -26.48 13.73
N ASN A 76 -16.46 -27.62 13.31
CA ASN A 76 -16.98 -28.94 13.66
C ASN A 76 -16.33 -29.55 14.92
N TYR A 77 -15.73 -28.73 15.80
CA TYR A 77 -15.05 -29.23 17.00
C TYR A 77 -15.96 -30.01 17.94
N LEU A 78 -17.25 -29.66 18.03
CA LEU A 78 -18.20 -30.40 18.88
C LEU A 78 -18.41 -31.85 18.38
N ASP A 79 -18.62 -32.03 17.08
CA ASP A 79 -18.76 -33.36 16.48
C ASP A 79 -17.47 -34.19 16.62
N LEU A 80 -16.32 -33.54 16.41
CA LEU A 80 -15.01 -34.17 16.59
C LEU A 80 -14.73 -34.53 18.05
N ARG A 81 -15.16 -33.68 18.99
CA ARG A 81 -15.04 -33.95 20.42
C ARG A 81 -15.84 -35.19 20.80
N ASP A 82 -17.06 -35.33 20.31
CA ASP A 82 -17.89 -36.51 20.56
C ASP A 82 -17.24 -37.80 20.01
N GLU A 83 -16.67 -37.74 18.79
CA GLU A 83 -15.90 -38.85 18.21
C GLU A 83 -14.66 -39.20 19.07
N LEU A 84 -13.91 -38.20 19.51
CA LEU A 84 -12.71 -38.40 20.34
C LEU A 84 -13.05 -38.93 21.74
N VAL A 85 -14.13 -38.47 22.35
CA VAL A 85 -14.64 -39.01 23.63
C VAL A 85 -15.04 -40.48 23.46
N ALA A 86 -15.69 -40.83 22.35
CA ALA A 86 -16.04 -42.22 22.04
C ALA A 86 -14.78 -43.10 21.83
N LEU A 87 -13.66 -42.52 21.39
CA LEU A 87 -12.35 -43.16 21.31
C LEU A 87 -11.58 -43.18 22.65
N GLY A 88 -12.16 -42.63 23.72
CA GLY A 88 -11.60 -42.64 25.06
C GLY A 88 -10.71 -41.45 25.41
N ARG A 89 -10.70 -40.39 24.59
CA ARG A 89 -10.00 -39.13 24.88
C ARG A 89 -10.73 -38.33 25.96
N THR A 90 -9.98 -37.57 26.74
CA THR A 90 -10.48 -36.71 27.82
C THR A 90 -10.09 -35.26 27.58
N PHE A 91 -10.93 -34.33 28.00
CA PHE A 91 -10.77 -32.88 27.78
C PHE A 91 -10.75 -32.13 29.12
N ARG A 92 -9.95 -31.07 29.21
CA ARG A 92 -9.86 -30.17 30.39
C ARG A 92 -10.57 -28.84 30.17
N THR A 93 -10.80 -28.47 28.92
CA THR A 93 -11.36 -27.21 28.45
C THR A 93 -12.55 -27.50 27.54
N VAL A 94 -13.27 -26.46 27.15
CA VAL A 94 -14.32 -26.54 26.12
C VAL A 94 -13.90 -25.86 24.82
N SER A 95 -12.65 -25.39 24.74
CA SER A 95 -12.06 -24.78 23.56
C SER A 95 -11.92 -25.76 22.40
N ASP A 96 -12.20 -25.27 21.21
CA ASP A 96 -11.89 -25.92 19.93
C ASP A 96 -10.38 -26.26 19.80
N THR A 97 -9.52 -25.43 20.41
CA THR A 97 -8.05 -25.63 20.45
C THR A 97 -7.67 -26.98 21.07
N GLU A 98 -8.33 -27.40 22.15
CA GLU A 98 -8.05 -28.69 22.77
C GLU A 98 -8.54 -29.85 21.89
N VAL A 99 -9.63 -29.65 21.13
CA VAL A 99 -10.08 -30.62 20.12
C VAL A 99 -9.06 -30.77 19.01
N VAL A 100 -8.48 -29.69 18.51
CA VAL A 100 -7.39 -29.76 17.52
C VAL A 100 -6.19 -30.55 18.07
N LEU A 101 -5.79 -30.25 19.31
CA LEU A 101 -4.67 -30.94 19.96
C LEU A 101 -4.95 -32.43 20.16
N GLN A 102 -6.11 -32.78 20.72
CA GLN A 102 -6.50 -34.19 20.95
C GLN A 102 -6.69 -34.96 19.63
N ALA A 103 -7.24 -34.32 18.59
CA ALA A 103 -7.37 -34.90 17.26
C ALA A 103 -5.99 -35.22 16.66
N TYR A 104 -5.01 -34.33 16.83
CA TYR A 104 -3.63 -34.59 16.42
C TYR A 104 -2.99 -35.73 17.21
N GLU A 105 -3.18 -35.78 18.54
CA GLU A 105 -2.65 -36.89 19.35
C GLU A 105 -3.27 -38.25 18.99
N GLU A 106 -4.46 -38.27 18.41
CA GLU A 106 -5.18 -39.49 18.00
C GLU A 106 -4.87 -39.90 16.56
N TRP A 107 -4.94 -38.96 15.62
CA TRP A 107 -4.87 -39.26 14.18
C TRP A 107 -3.63 -38.69 13.49
N GLY A 108 -2.76 -37.97 14.21
CA GLY A 108 -1.60 -37.27 13.65
C GLY A 108 -2.02 -36.31 12.53
N ASP A 109 -1.24 -36.29 11.45
CA ASP A 109 -1.47 -35.41 10.30
C ASP A 109 -2.82 -35.67 9.58
N ALA A 110 -3.42 -36.85 9.76
CA ALA A 110 -4.72 -37.18 9.17
C ALA A 110 -5.88 -36.40 9.83
N ALA A 111 -5.67 -35.86 11.04
CA ALA A 111 -6.63 -34.99 11.71
C ALA A 111 -6.93 -33.74 10.87
N PHE A 112 -5.92 -33.20 10.19
CA PHE A 112 -6.01 -31.91 9.50
C PHE A 112 -7.07 -31.92 8.40
N ASP A 113 -7.27 -33.06 7.73
CA ASP A 113 -8.27 -33.17 6.67
C ASP A 113 -9.71 -33.33 7.22
N ARG A 114 -9.87 -33.70 8.49
CA ARG A 114 -11.17 -33.83 9.17
C ARG A 114 -11.72 -32.50 9.66
N PHE A 115 -10.88 -31.49 9.82
CA PHE A 115 -11.31 -30.17 10.25
C PHE A 115 -12.15 -29.46 9.18
N ASN A 116 -13.28 -28.90 9.59
CA ASN A 116 -14.06 -27.91 8.84
C ASN A 116 -13.89 -26.57 9.55
N GLY A 117 -12.99 -25.74 9.04
CA GLY A 117 -12.52 -24.58 9.77
C GLY A 117 -11.62 -23.68 8.95
N MET A 118 -11.17 -22.62 9.60
CA MET A 118 -10.12 -21.72 9.13
C MET A 118 -8.99 -21.79 10.14
N PHE A 119 -7.75 -22.05 9.71
CA PHE A 119 -6.67 -22.29 10.66
C PHE A 119 -5.28 -22.12 10.05
N GLY A 120 -4.38 -21.57 10.85
CA GLY A 120 -2.94 -21.72 10.73
C GLY A 120 -2.40 -22.06 12.12
N PHE A 121 -1.75 -23.21 12.27
CA PHE A 121 -1.19 -23.62 13.57
C PHE A 121 0.24 -24.14 13.44
N ALA A 122 0.93 -24.18 14.57
CA ALA A 122 2.19 -24.87 14.75
C ALA A 122 2.13 -25.83 15.94
N ILE A 123 2.57 -27.06 15.73
CA ILE A 123 2.59 -28.14 16.73
C ILE A 123 4.03 -28.60 16.92
N HIS A 124 4.54 -28.52 18.14
CA HIS A 124 5.76 -29.21 18.54
C HIS A 124 5.41 -30.54 19.19
N ASP A 125 5.67 -31.64 18.48
CA ASP A 125 5.48 -33.01 18.96
C ASP A 125 6.83 -33.60 19.35
N ARG A 126 7.07 -33.65 20.66
CA ARG A 126 8.31 -34.16 21.24
C ARG A 126 8.38 -35.68 21.24
N ARG A 127 7.24 -36.38 21.15
CA ARG A 127 7.24 -37.85 21.08
C ARG A 127 7.80 -38.32 19.74
N ASN A 128 7.44 -37.60 18.67
CA ASN A 128 7.85 -37.92 17.31
C ASN A 128 8.98 -37.03 16.78
N ASN A 129 9.60 -36.20 17.65
CA ASN A 129 10.68 -35.27 17.31
C ASN A 129 10.37 -34.43 16.06
N ARG A 130 9.26 -33.70 16.08
CA ARG A 130 8.87 -32.89 14.93
C ARG A 130 8.18 -31.58 15.28
N LEU A 131 8.43 -30.57 14.47
CA LEU A 131 7.65 -29.34 14.40
C LEU A 131 6.79 -29.39 13.14
N VAL A 132 5.49 -29.18 13.28
CA VAL A 132 4.52 -29.24 12.19
C VAL A 132 3.75 -27.94 12.10
N LEU A 133 3.77 -27.30 10.95
CA LEU A 133 2.90 -26.19 10.61
C LEU A 133 1.84 -26.69 9.63
N ALA A 134 0.59 -26.24 9.75
CA ALA A 134 -0.43 -26.52 8.74
C ALA A 134 -1.36 -25.33 8.52
N ARG A 135 -1.84 -25.17 7.29
CA ARG A 135 -2.75 -24.10 6.87
C ARG A 135 -4.01 -24.69 6.24
N ASP A 136 -5.17 -24.15 6.59
CA ASP A 136 -6.49 -24.67 6.21
C ASP A 136 -6.70 -24.89 4.71
N HIS A 137 -7.75 -25.66 4.39
CA HIS A 137 -8.07 -26.13 3.04
C HIS A 137 -8.19 -25.03 2.00
N PHE A 138 -8.58 -23.81 2.37
CA PHE A 138 -8.75 -22.68 1.45
C PHE A 138 -7.69 -21.58 1.63
N GLY A 139 -6.87 -21.70 2.68
CA GLY A 139 -5.90 -20.67 3.07
C GLY A 139 -6.56 -19.42 3.65
N ILE A 140 -7.68 -19.56 4.36
CA ILE A 140 -8.40 -18.45 5.01
C ILE A 140 -7.50 -17.75 6.01
N LYS A 141 -6.79 -18.50 6.88
CA LYS A 141 -5.79 -17.92 7.76
C LYS A 141 -4.43 -17.88 7.08
N PRO A 142 -3.69 -16.77 7.14
CA PRO A 142 -2.33 -16.70 6.60
C PRO A 142 -1.34 -17.45 7.48
N LEU A 143 -0.35 -18.07 6.84
CA LEU A 143 0.82 -18.65 7.48
C LEU A 143 2.02 -18.50 6.56
N TYR A 144 3.00 -17.73 7.00
CA TYR A 144 4.22 -17.40 6.28
C TYR A 144 5.42 -18.11 6.90
N TYR A 145 6.41 -18.43 6.08
CA TYR A 145 7.67 -19.01 6.52
C TYR A 145 8.85 -18.52 5.68
N ALA A 146 10.06 -18.60 6.24
CA ALA A 146 11.30 -18.27 5.56
C ALA A 146 12.44 -19.18 6.05
N ASN A 147 13.35 -19.52 5.15
CA ASN A 147 14.62 -20.15 5.52
C ASN A 147 15.63 -19.05 5.87
N ALA A 148 16.03 -18.99 7.14
CA ALA A 148 17.00 -18.05 7.69
C ALA A 148 18.39 -18.68 7.92
N GLY A 149 18.59 -19.91 7.47
CA GLY A 149 19.82 -20.69 7.64
C GLY A 149 20.52 -21.00 6.32
N THR A 150 21.48 -21.93 6.37
CA THR A 150 22.15 -22.46 5.17
C THR A 150 21.59 -23.84 4.80
N ALA A 151 22.12 -24.45 3.74
CA ALA A 151 21.75 -25.82 3.39
C ALA A 151 22.23 -26.83 4.46
N GLU A 152 23.33 -26.52 5.16
CA GLU A 152 23.95 -27.34 6.19
C GLU A 152 23.45 -27.04 7.61
N ASP A 153 22.95 -25.83 7.86
CA ASP A 153 22.36 -25.38 9.13
C ASP A 153 20.98 -24.73 8.86
N PRO A 154 19.94 -25.53 8.58
CA PRO A 154 18.64 -25.03 8.20
C PRO A 154 17.94 -24.36 9.39
N LYS A 155 17.49 -23.12 9.20
CA LYS A 155 16.74 -22.37 10.21
C LYS A 155 15.42 -21.91 9.64
N LEU A 156 14.36 -22.06 10.41
CA LEU A 156 13.02 -21.69 10.00
C LEU A 156 12.55 -20.50 10.84
N LEU A 157 11.97 -19.51 10.19
CA LEU A 157 11.12 -18.51 10.82
C LEU A 157 9.71 -18.66 10.25
N PHE A 158 8.68 -18.49 11.08
CA PHE A 158 7.30 -18.53 10.63
C PHE A 158 6.38 -17.63 11.46
N GLY A 159 5.21 -17.33 10.90
CA GLY A 159 4.18 -16.56 11.61
C GLY A 159 2.94 -16.27 10.76
N SER A 160 1.91 -15.73 11.40
CA SER A 160 0.66 -15.32 10.73
C SER A 160 0.83 -14.11 9.81
N GLU A 161 1.88 -13.32 10.02
CA GLU A 161 2.21 -12.15 9.20
C GLU A 161 3.69 -12.17 8.80
N ILE A 162 4.07 -11.36 7.82
CA ILE A 162 5.45 -11.25 7.33
C ILE A 162 6.29 -10.41 8.32
N LYS A 163 5.72 -9.37 8.94
CA LYS A 163 6.42 -8.49 9.90
C LYS A 163 7.19 -9.24 11.00
N PRO A 164 6.64 -10.27 11.69
CA PRO A 164 7.41 -11.10 12.62
C PRO A 164 8.69 -11.71 12.02
N LEU A 165 8.65 -12.18 10.77
CA LEU A 165 9.81 -12.78 10.11
C LEU A 165 10.88 -11.72 9.78
N LEU A 166 10.45 -10.52 9.38
CA LEU A 166 11.36 -9.40 9.12
C LEU A 166 12.02 -8.89 10.41
N ALA A 167 11.22 -8.78 11.49
CA ALA A 167 11.68 -8.32 12.80
C ALA A 167 12.75 -9.21 13.42
N ALA A 168 12.84 -10.49 13.02
CA ALA A 168 13.92 -11.37 13.44
C ALA A 168 15.33 -10.86 13.04
N GLY A 169 15.43 -10.02 12.01
CA GLY A 169 16.71 -9.50 11.51
C GLY A 169 17.66 -10.59 10.99
N LYS A 170 17.11 -11.74 10.57
CA LYS A 170 17.88 -12.92 10.10
C LYS A 170 17.69 -13.22 8.61
N LEU A 171 16.91 -12.41 7.89
CA LEU A 171 16.60 -12.62 6.48
C LEU A 171 17.34 -11.60 5.62
N ASP A 172 17.74 -12.03 4.42
CA ASP A 172 18.13 -11.10 3.36
C ASP A 172 16.86 -10.53 2.71
N THR A 173 16.44 -9.36 3.18
CA THR A 173 15.18 -8.72 2.80
C THR A 173 15.38 -7.84 1.58
N SER A 174 15.23 -8.43 0.39
CA SER A 174 15.15 -7.70 -0.88
C SER A 174 13.78 -7.88 -1.55
N PRO A 175 13.31 -6.93 -2.38
CA PRO A 175 12.08 -7.11 -3.13
C PRO A 175 12.18 -8.30 -4.10
N ASN A 176 11.14 -9.13 -4.16
CA ASN A 176 11.04 -10.18 -5.15
C ASN A 176 10.63 -9.59 -6.51
N GLU A 177 11.63 -9.23 -7.31
CA GLU A 177 11.44 -8.54 -8.59
C GLU A 177 10.57 -9.31 -9.59
N ARG A 178 10.61 -10.66 -9.58
CA ARG A 178 9.78 -11.49 -10.45
C ARG A 178 8.29 -11.34 -10.10
N ILE A 179 7.96 -11.44 -8.81
CA ILE A 179 6.58 -11.27 -8.33
C ILE A 179 6.11 -9.83 -8.56
N LEU A 180 6.98 -8.85 -8.29
CA LEU A 180 6.69 -7.45 -8.56
C LEU A 180 6.41 -7.20 -10.06
N PHE A 181 7.21 -7.78 -10.96
CA PHE A 181 6.97 -7.67 -12.40
C PHE A 181 5.62 -8.27 -12.79
N ARG A 182 5.27 -9.46 -12.28
CA ARG A 182 3.96 -10.08 -12.55
C ARG A 182 2.80 -9.22 -12.07
N TYR A 183 2.93 -8.61 -10.91
CA TYR A 183 1.93 -7.69 -10.36
C TYR A 183 1.78 -6.43 -11.21
N LEU A 184 2.88 -5.76 -11.54
CA LEU A 184 2.89 -4.55 -12.36
C LEU A 184 2.44 -4.83 -13.80
N GLN A 185 2.89 -5.91 -14.43
CA GLN A 185 2.58 -6.19 -15.83
C GLN A 185 1.22 -6.86 -16.02
N PHE A 186 0.87 -7.84 -15.19
CA PHE A 186 -0.29 -8.73 -15.41
C PHE A 186 -1.41 -8.59 -14.37
N ARG A 187 -1.22 -7.82 -13.29
CA ARG A 187 -2.12 -7.76 -12.10
C ARG A 187 -2.20 -9.09 -11.34
N ILE A 188 -1.15 -9.89 -11.45
CA ILE A 188 -1.04 -11.18 -10.80
C ILE A 188 -0.37 -11.00 -9.44
N HIS A 189 -0.99 -11.52 -8.40
CA HIS A 189 -0.47 -11.58 -7.03
C HIS A 189 -1.17 -12.73 -6.31
N ASP A 190 -0.55 -13.28 -5.27
CA ASP A 190 -1.07 -14.40 -4.46
C ASP A 190 -1.36 -15.70 -5.24
N GLU A 191 -0.84 -15.87 -6.47
CA GLU A 191 -1.04 -17.11 -7.24
C GLU A 191 -0.14 -18.28 -6.82
N GLU A 192 0.94 -17.98 -6.08
CA GLU A 192 1.99 -18.92 -5.75
C GLU A 192 2.55 -18.68 -4.34
N ALA A 193 3.37 -19.61 -3.86
CA ALA A 193 3.93 -19.56 -2.51
C ALA A 193 4.85 -18.35 -2.29
N GLN A 194 5.51 -17.84 -3.34
CA GLN A 194 6.42 -16.70 -3.20
C GLN A 194 5.67 -15.41 -2.88
N THR A 195 6.18 -14.65 -1.92
CA THR A 195 5.66 -13.30 -1.60
C THR A 195 6.41 -12.22 -2.39
N PHE A 196 6.02 -10.96 -2.18
CA PHE A 196 6.77 -9.80 -2.66
C PHE A 196 8.13 -9.60 -1.97
N PHE A 197 8.41 -10.32 -0.88
CA PHE A 197 9.73 -10.36 -0.24
C PHE A 197 10.51 -11.56 -0.75
N SER A 198 11.77 -11.33 -1.13
CA SER A 198 12.70 -12.42 -1.47
C SER A 198 12.91 -13.30 -0.23
N GLY A 199 12.91 -14.62 -0.42
CA GLY A 199 13.11 -15.59 0.67
C GLY A 199 11.93 -15.81 1.62
N VAL A 200 10.83 -15.06 1.50
CA VAL A 200 9.61 -15.26 2.30
C VAL A 200 8.53 -15.92 1.45
N TYR A 201 7.95 -16.99 1.99
CA TYR A 201 6.95 -17.83 1.34
C TYR A 201 5.70 -17.91 2.20
N LYS A 202 4.54 -18.10 1.57
CA LYS A 202 3.29 -18.49 2.23
C LYS A 202 3.09 -20.00 2.04
N LEU A 203 2.62 -20.67 3.09
CA LEU A 203 2.16 -22.06 2.99
C LEU A 203 0.88 -22.07 2.14
N MET A 204 0.77 -22.92 1.11
CA MET A 204 -0.42 -22.89 0.23
C MET A 204 -1.62 -23.53 0.94
N PRO A 205 -2.86 -23.28 0.46
CA PRO A 205 -4.05 -23.92 1.02
C PRO A 205 -3.92 -25.45 1.08
N GLY A 206 -4.22 -26.05 2.23
CA GLY A 206 -4.17 -27.50 2.42
C GLY A 206 -2.75 -28.10 2.53
N GLU A 207 -1.73 -27.27 2.73
CA GLU A 207 -0.35 -27.71 2.93
C GLU A 207 0.06 -27.75 4.40
N LYS A 208 1.06 -28.58 4.67
CA LYS A 208 1.81 -28.64 5.92
C LYS A 208 3.31 -28.48 5.66
N LEU A 209 4.02 -27.93 6.64
CA LEU A 209 5.47 -27.89 6.70
C LEU A 209 5.94 -28.71 7.90
N VAL A 210 6.91 -29.61 7.70
CA VAL A 210 7.44 -30.47 8.76
C VAL A 210 8.95 -30.31 8.90
N VAL A 211 9.41 -30.17 10.14
CA VAL A 211 10.82 -30.16 10.53
C VAL A 211 11.08 -31.36 11.45
N ASP A 212 12.20 -32.06 11.22
CA ASP A 212 12.73 -33.05 12.17
C ASP A 212 13.50 -32.32 13.28
N THR A 213 13.06 -32.49 14.53
CA THR A 213 13.65 -31.84 15.71
C THR A 213 14.55 -32.78 16.51
N SER A 214 14.89 -33.96 15.97
CA SER A 214 15.77 -34.90 16.63
C SER A 214 17.19 -34.33 16.80
N PRO A 215 17.89 -34.67 17.90
CA PRO A 215 19.23 -34.17 18.14
C PRO A 215 20.20 -34.52 16.99
N GLY A 216 20.79 -33.51 16.36
CA GLY A 216 21.72 -33.69 15.24
C GLY A 216 21.05 -33.84 13.87
N ALA A 217 19.74 -33.64 13.75
CA ALA A 217 19.07 -33.55 12.45
C ALA A 217 19.63 -32.39 11.63
N THR A 218 20.17 -32.70 10.45
CA THR A 218 20.64 -31.72 9.46
C THR A 218 19.67 -31.56 8.30
N SER A 219 18.57 -32.32 8.28
CA SER A 219 17.52 -32.15 7.29
C SER A 219 16.83 -30.80 7.51
N GLY A 220 16.64 -30.04 6.43
CA GLY A 220 15.80 -28.86 6.46
C GLY A 220 14.33 -29.20 6.68
N PHE A 221 13.44 -28.34 6.19
CA PHE A 221 12.00 -28.58 6.28
C PHE A 221 11.44 -29.13 4.98
N THR A 222 10.31 -29.84 5.09
CA THR A 222 9.57 -30.37 3.93
C THR A 222 8.18 -29.76 3.88
N VAL A 223 7.77 -29.29 2.71
CA VAL A 223 6.41 -28.81 2.45
C VAL A 223 5.67 -29.84 1.62
N SER A 224 4.47 -30.20 2.04
CA SER A 224 3.63 -31.20 1.35
C SER A 224 2.14 -30.95 1.60
N PRO A 225 1.24 -31.37 0.70
CA PRO A 225 -0.19 -31.35 0.98
C PRO A 225 -0.53 -32.34 2.09
N TYR A 226 -1.44 -31.97 3.00
CA TYR A 226 -2.06 -32.93 3.93
C TYR A 226 -3.43 -33.43 3.46
N THR A 227 -4.00 -32.78 2.44
CA THR A 227 -5.35 -33.05 1.92
C THR A 227 -5.34 -33.27 0.40
N ARG A 228 -6.35 -33.96 -0.10
CA ARG A 228 -6.66 -34.11 -1.54
C ARG A 228 -7.88 -33.28 -1.95
N PHE A 229 -8.26 -32.29 -1.15
CA PHE A 229 -9.54 -31.58 -1.33
C PHE A 229 -9.68 -30.91 -2.72
N LYS A 230 -8.60 -30.35 -3.27
CA LYS A 230 -8.61 -29.78 -4.62
C LYS A 230 -8.89 -30.85 -5.69
N GLU A 231 -8.24 -32.00 -5.57
CA GLU A 231 -8.44 -33.15 -6.46
C GLU A 231 -9.86 -33.71 -6.31
N GLU A 232 -10.36 -33.82 -5.08
CA GLU A 232 -11.73 -34.23 -4.76
C GLU A 232 -12.74 -33.31 -5.44
N LEU A 233 -12.57 -31.99 -5.37
CA LEU A 233 -13.44 -31.04 -6.09
C LEU A 233 -13.37 -31.23 -7.61
N ALA A 234 -12.20 -31.53 -8.17
CA ALA A 234 -12.05 -31.81 -9.59
C ALA A 234 -12.69 -33.15 -10.01
N GLU A 235 -12.76 -34.13 -9.11
CA GLU A 235 -13.49 -35.38 -9.28
C GLU A 235 -15.01 -35.15 -9.20
N LEU A 236 -15.47 -34.45 -8.16
CA LEU A 236 -16.88 -34.04 -7.99
C LEU A 236 -17.37 -33.17 -9.15
N ALA A 237 -16.52 -32.31 -9.72
CA ALA A 237 -16.85 -31.48 -10.88
C ALA A 237 -17.29 -32.29 -12.11
N LYS A 238 -16.91 -33.57 -12.20
CA LYS A 238 -17.30 -34.50 -13.26
C LYS A 238 -18.67 -35.13 -13.00
N ILE A 239 -19.17 -35.07 -11.77
CA ILE A 239 -20.53 -35.45 -11.40
C ILE A 239 -21.46 -34.34 -11.91
N GLU A 240 -22.51 -34.74 -12.61
CA GLU A 240 -23.52 -33.83 -13.17
C GLU A 240 -24.88 -34.12 -12.51
N THR A 241 -25.00 -33.94 -11.20
CA THR A 241 -26.29 -34.11 -10.51
C THR A 241 -27.29 -33.08 -11.05
N PRO A 242 -28.45 -33.51 -11.60
CA PRO A 242 -29.38 -32.59 -12.25
C PRO A 242 -30.01 -31.58 -11.30
N TYR A 243 -30.14 -30.34 -11.76
CA TYR A 243 -30.79 -29.28 -11.01
C TYR A 243 -32.28 -29.56 -10.75
N SER A 244 -32.69 -29.55 -9.48
CA SER A 244 -34.08 -29.84 -9.05
C SER A 244 -34.45 -29.08 -7.77
N PRO A 245 -35.75 -29.01 -7.39
CA PRO A 245 -36.17 -28.44 -6.12
C PRO A 245 -35.47 -29.09 -4.90
N ALA A 246 -35.30 -30.41 -4.90
CA ALA A 246 -34.61 -31.12 -3.83
C ALA A 246 -33.13 -30.69 -3.69
N VAL A 247 -32.47 -30.40 -4.82
CA VAL A 247 -31.09 -29.86 -4.83
C VAL A 247 -31.04 -28.45 -4.25
N ILE A 248 -32.05 -27.61 -4.54
CA ILE A 248 -32.17 -26.26 -3.97
C ILE A 248 -32.35 -26.34 -2.45
N ASP A 249 -33.23 -27.21 -1.98
CA ASP A 249 -33.50 -27.37 -0.54
C ASP A 249 -32.29 -27.92 0.21
N GLU A 250 -31.57 -28.89 -0.37
CA GLU A 250 -30.34 -29.44 0.22
C GLU A 250 -29.21 -28.39 0.25
N TYR A 251 -29.04 -27.58 -0.80
CA TYR A 251 -28.11 -26.46 -0.77
C TYR A 251 -28.49 -25.45 0.32
N ARG A 252 -29.77 -25.08 0.41
CA ARG A 252 -30.27 -24.18 1.46
C ARG A 252 -29.94 -24.71 2.84
N ARG A 253 -30.15 -26.01 3.08
CA ARG A 253 -29.85 -26.68 4.36
C ARG A 253 -28.37 -26.60 4.70
N ARG A 254 -27.48 -26.97 3.77
CA ARG A 254 -26.03 -26.93 3.96
C ARG A 254 -25.50 -25.51 4.16
N PHE A 255 -26.00 -24.55 3.39
CA PHE A 255 -25.61 -23.14 3.53
C PHE A 255 -26.07 -22.57 4.89
N THR A 256 -27.32 -22.85 5.29
CA THR A 256 -27.84 -22.44 6.60
C THR A 256 -27.00 -23.03 7.73
N GLU A 257 -26.59 -24.30 7.60
CA GLU A 257 -25.71 -24.95 8.58
C GLU A 257 -24.31 -24.32 8.61
N GLY A 258 -23.72 -24.04 7.45
CA GLY A 258 -22.43 -23.34 7.35
C GLY A 258 -22.44 -21.95 8.01
N VAL A 259 -23.56 -21.23 7.91
CA VAL A 259 -23.79 -19.96 8.62
C VAL A 259 -23.94 -20.21 10.13
N ARG A 260 -24.80 -21.15 10.53
CA ARG A 260 -25.06 -21.50 11.94
C ARG A 260 -23.77 -21.84 12.70
N LEU A 261 -22.92 -22.68 12.10
CA LEU A 261 -21.64 -23.08 12.67
C LEU A 261 -20.71 -21.88 12.93
N ARG A 262 -20.75 -20.86 12.07
CA ARG A 262 -19.93 -19.64 12.20
C ARG A 262 -20.51 -18.58 13.13
N LEU A 263 -21.71 -18.77 13.68
CA LEU A 263 -22.26 -17.90 14.72
C LEU A 263 -21.82 -18.31 16.14
N GLN A 264 -21.26 -19.50 16.31
CA GLN A 264 -20.80 -20.00 17.60
C GLN A 264 -19.68 -19.11 18.16
N SER A 265 -19.93 -18.42 19.26
CA SER A 265 -19.02 -17.45 19.87
C SER A 265 -19.47 -17.11 21.29
N GLU A 266 -18.54 -16.88 22.22
CA GLU A 266 -18.84 -16.32 23.56
C GLU A 266 -18.80 -14.79 23.59
N VAL A 267 -18.33 -14.17 22.49
CA VAL A 267 -18.22 -12.72 22.31
C VAL A 267 -19.16 -12.22 21.20
N PRO A 268 -19.48 -10.91 21.17
CA PRO A 268 -20.44 -10.38 20.20
C PRO A 268 -20.06 -10.62 18.74
N VAL A 269 -21.04 -11.03 17.95
CA VAL A 269 -20.93 -11.32 16.50
C VAL A 269 -21.69 -10.27 15.69
N GLY A 270 -21.11 -9.85 14.56
CA GLY A 270 -21.77 -8.99 13.57
C GLY A 270 -21.65 -9.53 12.14
N THR A 271 -22.20 -8.79 11.18
CA THR A 271 -22.20 -9.18 9.77
C THR A 271 -21.89 -7.99 8.85
N ALA A 272 -21.01 -8.18 7.86
CA ALA A 272 -20.80 -7.21 6.80
C ALA A 272 -21.97 -7.24 5.80
N LEU A 273 -22.51 -6.08 5.42
CA LEU A 273 -23.61 -5.95 4.48
C LEU A 273 -23.25 -4.94 3.37
N SER A 274 -23.06 -5.43 2.15
CA SER A 274 -22.81 -4.54 0.99
C SER A 274 -24.06 -4.26 0.15
N GLY A 275 -25.17 -4.96 0.39
CA GLY A 275 -26.34 -4.96 -0.51
C GLY A 275 -26.15 -5.80 -1.79
N GLY A 276 -25.00 -6.49 -1.91
CA GLY A 276 -24.78 -7.54 -2.91
C GLY A 276 -25.50 -8.84 -2.52
N LEU A 277 -25.69 -9.75 -3.49
CA LEU A 277 -26.39 -11.03 -3.27
C LEU A 277 -25.79 -11.84 -2.11
N ASP A 278 -24.46 -11.85 -1.98
CA ASP A 278 -23.72 -12.76 -1.12
C ASP A 278 -23.85 -12.39 0.36
N SER A 279 -23.49 -11.15 0.70
CA SER A 279 -23.65 -10.60 2.05
C SER A 279 -25.13 -10.53 2.45
N SER A 280 -26.02 -10.20 1.51
CA SER A 280 -27.47 -10.22 1.78
C SER A 280 -27.98 -11.62 2.11
N ALA A 281 -27.50 -12.65 1.41
CA ALA A 281 -27.88 -14.04 1.68
C ALA A 281 -27.46 -14.48 3.09
N VAL A 282 -26.27 -14.06 3.55
CA VAL A 282 -25.82 -14.30 4.94
C VAL A 282 -26.74 -13.58 5.92
N VAL A 283 -26.97 -12.27 5.75
CA VAL A 283 -27.80 -11.45 6.65
C VAL A 283 -29.23 -11.99 6.79
N VAL A 284 -29.89 -12.36 5.70
CA VAL A 284 -31.28 -12.87 5.76
C VAL A 284 -31.35 -14.29 6.33
N THR A 285 -30.30 -15.10 6.15
CA THR A 285 -30.21 -16.44 6.75
C THR A 285 -30.03 -16.33 8.26
N ILE A 286 -29.19 -15.38 8.72
CA ILE A 286 -29.04 -15.09 10.15
C ILE A 286 -30.37 -14.58 10.74
N ASN A 287 -31.04 -13.65 10.06
CA ASN A 287 -32.36 -13.17 10.50
C ASN A 287 -33.39 -14.30 10.63
N LYS A 288 -33.38 -15.26 9.69
CA LYS A 288 -34.22 -16.46 9.79
C LYS A 288 -33.88 -17.30 11.03
N LEU A 289 -32.59 -17.56 11.28
CA LEU A 289 -32.15 -18.31 12.46
C LEU A 289 -32.53 -17.61 13.77
N MET A 290 -32.50 -16.28 13.80
CA MET A 290 -32.97 -15.49 14.95
C MET A 290 -34.47 -15.65 15.17
N GLN A 291 -35.28 -15.62 14.11
CA GLN A 291 -36.72 -15.87 14.19
C GLN A 291 -37.05 -17.29 14.67
N GLU A 292 -36.19 -18.25 14.35
CA GLU A 292 -36.29 -19.64 14.81
C GLU A 292 -35.75 -19.86 16.23
N ASN A 293 -35.21 -18.82 16.89
CA ASN A 293 -34.56 -18.87 18.20
C ASN A 293 -33.46 -19.96 18.28
N ALA A 294 -32.66 -20.07 17.22
CA ALA A 294 -31.55 -21.01 17.21
C ALA A 294 -30.48 -20.58 18.24
N ALA A 295 -30.05 -21.50 19.10
CA ALA A 295 -29.06 -21.23 20.16
C ALA A 295 -27.74 -20.62 19.63
N ALA A 296 -27.37 -20.91 18.38
CA ALA A 296 -26.19 -20.30 17.76
C ALA A 296 -26.30 -18.77 17.59
N THR A 297 -27.50 -18.19 17.68
CA THR A 297 -27.73 -16.74 17.54
C THR A 297 -27.56 -15.96 18.83
N ASP A 298 -27.34 -16.62 19.97
CA ASP A 298 -27.19 -15.97 21.28
C ASP A 298 -26.06 -14.91 21.29
N SER A 299 -24.99 -15.16 20.53
CA SER A 299 -23.84 -14.27 20.35
C SER A 299 -24.15 -12.98 19.59
N LEU A 300 -25.29 -12.88 18.90
CA LEU A 300 -25.74 -11.67 18.21
C LEU A 300 -26.42 -10.69 19.19
N GLY A 301 -26.90 -11.17 20.34
CA GLY A 301 -27.74 -10.40 21.26
C GLY A 301 -29.15 -10.15 20.70
N ALA A 302 -29.78 -9.03 21.10
CA ALA A 302 -31.17 -8.72 20.73
C ALA A 302 -31.34 -8.40 19.23
N THR A 303 -30.31 -7.87 18.59
CA THR A 303 -30.32 -7.49 17.18
C THR A 303 -28.99 -7.83 16.52
N GLN A 304 -29.04 -8.36 15.30
CA GLN A 304 -27.84 -8.52 14.49
C GLN A 304 -27.26 -7.14 14.14
N GLN A 305 -25.98 -6.93 14.45
CA GLN A 305 -25.24 -5.73 14.07
C GLN A 305 -24.73 -5.87 12.63
N THR A 306 -25.13 -4.95 11.74
CA THR A 306 -24.69 -4.96 10.32
C THR A 306 -23.84 -3.75 9.98
N PHE A 307 -22.78 -3.93 9.19
CA PHE A 307 -21.86 -2.86 8.82
C PHE A 307 -21.76 -2.72 7.30
N SER A 308 -22.00 -1.50 6.78
CA SER A 308 -22.07 -1.21 5.35
C SER A 308 -21.21 -0.02 4.97
N ALA A 309 -20.31 -0.19 3.99
CA ALA A 309 -19.68 0.94 3.33
C ALA A 309 -20.66 1.55 2.31
N ILE A 310 -20.90 2.85 2.39
CA ILE A 310 -21.77 3.60 1.48
C ILE A 310 -20.99 4.72 0.79
N PHE A 311 -21.41 5.05 -0.44
CA PHE A 311 -20.80 6.12 -1.24
C PHE A 311 -21.88 6.97 -1.93
N PRO A 312 -22.63 7.79 -1.17
CA PRO A 312 -23.73 8.58 -1.71
C PRO A 312 -23.32 9.38 -2.95
N ASN A 313 -24.18 9.36 -3.97
CA ASN A 313 -23.97 10.01 -5.26
C ASN A 313 -22.82 9.44 -6.11
N SER A 314 -22.16 8.37 -5.68
CA SER A 314 -21.17 7.66 -6.49
C SER A 314 -21.82 6.63 -7.42
N ILE A 315 -21.14 6.31 -8.51
CA ILE A 315 -21.53 5.19 -9.39
C ILE A 315 -21.48 3.82 -8.68
N ASN A 316 -20.75 3.75 -7.55
CA ASN A 316 -20.57 2.54 -6.74
C ASN A 316 -21.53 2.50 -5.54
N ASP A 317 -22.51 3.41 -5.47
CA ASP A 317 -23.43 3.47 -4.34
C ASP A 317 -24.37 2.25 -4.30
N GLU A 318 -24.21 1.42 -3.25
CA GLU A 318 -25.04 0.25 -2.99
C GLU A 318 -26.05 0.46 -1.86
N GLU A 319 -26.14 1.67 -1.29
CA GLU A 319 -26.93 1.97 -0.08
C GLU A 319 -28.40 1.50 -0.21
N LYS A 320 -29.05 1.80 -1.34
CA LYS A 320 -30.44 1.40 -1.60
C LYS A 320 -30.68 -0.11 -1.54
N TYR A 321 -29.65 -0.92 -1.85
CA TYR A 321 -29.76 -2.39 -1.80
C TYR A 321 -29.58 -2.87 -0.37
N ALA A 322 -28.64 -2.31 0.37
CA ALA A 322 -28.49 -2.60 1.80
C ALA A 322 -29.79 -2.26 2.56
N ASP A 323 -30.37 -1.08 2.30
CA ASP A 323 -31.63 -0.64 2.91
C ASP A 323 -32.80 -1.60 2.65
N ALA A 324 -32.87 -2.19 1.46
CA ALA A 324 -33.89 -3.19 1.15
C ALA A 324 -33.74 -4.47 1.99
N VAL A 325 -32.50 -4.93 2.25
CA VAL A 325 -32.25 -6.08 3.14
C VAL A 325 -32.63 -5.73 4.57
N LEU A 326 -32.23 -4.56 5.03
CA LEU A 326 -32.53 -4.08 6.38
C LEU A 326 -34.04 -4.00 6.62
N ALA A 327 -34.81 -3.57 5.62
CA ALA A 327 -36.27 -3.55 5.69
C ALA A 327 -36.86 -4.96 5.86
N THR A 328 -36.31 -5.98 5.21
CA THR A 328 -36.73 -7.38 5.41
C THR A 328 -36.40 -7.91 6.81
N CYS A 329 -35.38 -7.35 7.47
CA CYS A 329 -34.94 -7.75 8.81
C CYS A 329 -35.46 -6.81 9.91
N THR A 330 -36.50 -6.01 9.63
CA THR A 330 -37.04 -5.00 10.56
C THR A 330 -37.35 -5.61 11.92
N GLY A 331 -36.81 -4.99 12.98
CA GLY A 331 -36.99 -5.44 14.37
C GLY A 331 -35.85 -6.33 14.90
N ASN A 332 -35.04 -6.94 14.02
CA ASN A 332 -33.96 -7.85 14.40
C ASN A 332 -32.57 -7.35 13.98
N VAL A 333 -32.45 -6.10 13.51
CA VAL A 333 -31.21 -5.57 12.94
C VAL A 333 -30.88 -4.17 13.46
N THR A 334 -29.60 -3.92 13.70
CA THR A 334 -29.04 -2.60 13.97
C THR A 334 -27.97 -2.32 12.92
N SER A 335 -28.16 -1.26 12.13
CA SER A 335 -27.29 -0.96 10.98
C SER A 335 -26.33 0.19 11.26
N HIS A 336 -25.08 -0.03 10.90
CA HIS A 336 -24.00 0.95 10.90
C HIS A 336 -23.58 1.23 9.46
N LYS A 337 -23.74 2.48 9.02
CA LYS A 337 -23.36 2.92 7.66
C LYS A 337 -22.09 3.76 7.75
N ILE A 338 -21.03 3.32 7.09
CA ILE A 338 -19.71 3.93 7.09
C ILE A 338 -19.53 4.66 5.76
N LEU A 339 -19.06 5.91 5.81
CA LEU A 339 -18.80 6.74 4.63
C LEU A 339 -17.30 7.03 4.52
N PRO A 340 -16.50 6.14 3.89
CA PRO A 340 -15.08 6.41 3.66
C PRO A 340 -14.88 7.60 2.71
N LYS A 341 -13.96 8.50 3.05
CA LYS A 341 -13.64 9.69 2.24
C LYS A 341 -12.21 9.70 1.72
N ALA A 342 -11.96 10.51 0.69
CA ALA A 342 -10.64 10.66 0.08
C ALA A 342 -9.61 11.23 1.07
N GLU A 343 -10.01 12.20 1.90
CA GLU A 343 -9.12 12.84 2.87
C GLU A 343 -8.68 11.86 3.95
N GLU A 344 -9.61 11.02 4.42
CA GLU A 344 -9.32 9.94 5.36
C GLU A 344 -8.41 8.89 4.73
N PHE A 345 -8.69 8.52 3.48
CA PHE A 345 -7.84 7.59 2.74
C PHE A 345 -6.41 8.10 2.59
N ALA A 346 -6.23 9.39 2.35
CA ALA A 346 -4.91 10.01 2.28
C ALA A 346 -4.13 9.92 3.61
N VAL A 347 -4.83 10.05 4.74
CA VAL A 347 -4.25 9.94 6.10
C VAL A 347 -3.92 8.49 6.44
N ASP A 348 -4.85 7.58 6.17
CA ASP A 348 -4.72 6.16 6.53
C ASP A 348 -3.80 5.39 5.56
N LEU A 349 -3.37 6.00 4.44
CA LEU A 349 -2.72 5.31 3.33
C LEU A 349 -1.48 4.50 3.76
N GLU A 350 -0.62 5.08 4.58
CA GLU A 350 0.62 4.42 5.05
C GLU A 350 0.32 3.25 5.99
N ASP A 351 -0.59 3.43 6.96
CA ASP A 351 -1.01 2.35 7.86
C ASP A 351 -1.73 1.22 7.10
N PHE A 352 -2.53 1.57 6.09
CA PHE A 352 -3.19 0.62 5.21
C PHE A 352 -2.18 -0.20 4.40
N VAL A 353 -1.14 0.43 3.83
CA VAL A 353 -0.06 -0.30 3.13
C VAL A 353 0.71 -1.20 4.10
N ARG A 354 1.08 -0.70 5.28
CA ARG A 354 1.74 -1.49 6.34
C ARG A 354 0.93 -2.70 6.76
N THR A 355 -0.38 -2.53 6.90
CA THR A 355 -1.33 -3.60 7.26
C THR A 355 -1.38 -4.70 6.20
N MET A 356 -1.36 -4.33 4.92
CA MET A 356 -1.45 -5.30 3.82
C MET A 356 -0.18 -6.15 3.66
N GLU A 357 0.98 -5.63 4.06
CA GLU A 357 2.35 -6.18 3.93
C GLU A 357 2.82 -6.49 2.51
N GLU A 358 1.91 -6.80 1.59
CA GLU A 358 2.16 -7.05 0.18
C GLU A 358 1.23 -6.15 -0.67
N PRO A 359 1.70 -5.61 -1.82
CA PRO A 359 0.89 -4.79 -2.70
C PRO A 359 -0.45 -5.42 -3.14
N ILE A 360 -1.45 -4.57 -3.38
CA ILE A 360 -2.84 -4.92 -3.72
C ILE A 360 -3.30 -4.24 -5.01
N ILE A 361 -4.32 -4.75 -5.71
CA ILE A 361 -4.63 -4.30 -7.09
C ILE A 361 -5.52 -3.06 -7.23
N SER A 362 -6.16 -2.61 -6.15
CA SER A 362 -7.00 -1.39 -6.12
C SER A 362 -7.17 -0.88 -4.69
N SER A 363 -7.72 0.32 -4.51
CA SER A 363 -8.13 0.84 -3.21
C SER A 363 -9.43 0.21 -2.65
N GLY A 364 -10.06 -0.73 -3.36
CA GLY A 364 -11.28 -1.41 -2.92
C GLY A 364 -11.23 -1.96 -1.48
N PRO A 365 -10.18 -2.72 -1.10
CA PRO A 365 -10.03 -3.25 0.25
C PRO A 365 -9.94 -2.18 1.36
N TYR A 366 -9.67 -0.91 1.03
CA TYR A 366 -9.69 0.16 2.04
C TYR A 366 -11.10 0.46 2.57
N ALA A 367 -12.14 0.28 1.76
CA ALA A 367 -13.49 0.40 2.29
C ALA A 367 -13.75 -0.69 3.35
N GLN A 368 -13.20 -1.90 3.15
CA GLN A 368 -13.33 -2.98 4.13
C GLN A 368 -12.53 -2.64 5.39
N TYR A 369 -11.31 -2.12 5.25
CA TYR A 369 -10.53 -1.57 6.36
C TYR A 369 -11.36 -0.62 7.24
N ARG A 370 -12.09 0.34 6.64
CA ARG A 370 -12.95 1.27 7.38
C ARG A 370 -14.20 0.62 7.99
N VAL A 371 -14.76 -0.40 7.34
CA VAL A 371 -15.83 -1.23 7.93
C VAL A 371 -15.31 -1.97 9.17
N MET A 372 -14.13 -2.59 9.10
CA MET A 372 -13.53 -3.29 10.24
C MET A 372 -13.19 -2.33 11.38
N GLN A 373 -12.68 -1.13 11.06
CA GLN A 373 -12.45 -0.09 12.05
C GLN A 373 -13.73 0.27 12.82
N GLU A 374 -14.86 0.43 12.12
CA GLU A 374 -16.13 0.71 12.79
C GLU A 374 -16.65 -0.51 13.57
N ALA A 375 -16.63 -1.69 12.95
CA ALA A 375 -17.13 -2.92 13.55
C ALA A 375 -16.42 -3.27 14.88
N SER A 376 -15.12 -2.96 14.99
CA SER A 376 -14.32 -3.25 16.20
C SER A 376 -14.82 -2.55 17.46
N LYS A 377 -15.64 -1.50 17.31
CA LYS A 377 -16.25 -0.78 18.42
C LYS A 377 -17.47 -1.51 19.01
N HIS A 378 -17.99 -2.52 18.30
CA HIS A 378 -19.26 -3.18 18.62
C HIS A 378 -19.14 -4.69 18.71
N VAL A 379 -18.28 -5.32 17.90
CA VAL A 379 -18.17 -6.78 17.78
C VAL A 379 -16.72 -7.23 17.70
N THR A 380 -16.48 -8.49 18.12
CA THR A 380 -15.16 -9.14 18.04
C THR A 380 -15.09 -10.16 16.90
N VAL A 381 -16.25 -10.63 16.42
CA VAL A 381 -16.39 -11.57 15.30
C VAL A 381 -17.27 -10.94 14.23
N LEU A 382 -16.87 -11.07 12.96
CA LEU A 382 -17.64 -10.55 11.83
C LEU A 382 -17.77 -11.61 10.73
N LEU A 383 -19.01 -11.90 10.30
CA LEU A 383 -19.28 -12.73 9.14
C LEU A 383 -19.28 -11.89 7.87
N ASP A 384 -18.59 -12.34 6.82
CA ASP A 384 -18.50 -11.69 5.52
C ASP A 384 -18.79 -12.70 4.39
N GLY A 385 -19.18 -12.18 3.21
CA GLY A 385 -19.69 -12.95 2.08
C GLY A 385 -18.63 -13.38 1.06
N GLN A 386 -17.33 -13.35 1.38
CA GLN A 386 -16.26 -13.78 0.46
C GLN A 386 -16.43 -15.26 0.04
N GLY A 387 -15.84 -15.61 -1.10
CA GLY A 387 -15.82 -16.97 -1.65
C GLY A 387 -17.01 -17.30 -2.55
N ALA A 388 -18.15 -16.64 -2.37
CA ALA A 388 -19.34 -16.89 -3.18
C ALA A 388 -19.13 -16.60 -4.68
N ASP A 389 -18.39 -15.53 -5.03
CA ASP A 389 -18.11 -15.20 -6.42
C ASP A 389 -17.20 -16.24 -7.10
N GLU A 390 -16.17 -16.71 -6.40
CA GLU A 390 -15.17 -17.65 -6.91
C GLU A 390 -15.69 -19.08 -7.02
N MET A 391 -16.64 -19.50 -6.17
CA MET A 391 -17.25 -20.83 -6.27
C MET A 391 -18.51 -20.89 -7.16
N MET A 392 -19.25 -19.78 -7.34
CA MET A 392 -20.54 -19.75 -8.07
C MET A 392 -20.56 -18.78 -9.27
N ALA A 393 -19.41 -18.52 -9.86
CA ALA A 393 -19.27 -17.74 -11.10
C ALA A 393 -19.82 -16.30 -11.02
N GLY A 394 -19.49 -15.59 -9.95
CA GLY A 394 -19.96 -14.21 -9.72
C GLY A 394 -19.44 -13.16 -10.72
N TYR A 395 -18.26 -13.38 -11.29
CA TYR A 395 -17.64 -12.46 -12.24
C TYR A 395 -17.95 -12.79 -13.71
N ILE A 396 -18.06 -11.75 -14.54
CA ILE A 396 -18.33 -11.86 -15.99
C ILE A 396 -17.37 -12.79 -16.75
N PRO A 397 -16.05 -12.84 -16.47
CA PRO A 397 -15.13 -13.75 -17.16
C PRO A 397 -15.54 -15.23 -17.10
N TYR A 398 -16.20 -15.68 -16.02
CA TYR A 398 -16.69 -17.05 -15.89
C TYR A 398 -17.78 -17.38 -16.90
N TYR A 399 -18.67 -16.42 -17.18
CA TYR A 399 -19.71 -16.59 -18.18
C TYR A 399 -19.10 -16.89 -19.56
N PHE A 400 -18.01 -16.22 -19.92
CA PHE A 400 -17.30 -16.52 -21.17
C PHE A 400 -16.57 -17.86 -21.16
N ALA A 401 -16.07 -18.31 -20.00
CA ALA A 401 -15.51 -19.66 -19.86
C ALA A 401 -16.58 -20.74 -20.09
N TYR A 402 -17.78 -20.55 -19.53
CA TYR A 402 -18.92 -21.41 -19.74
C TYR A 402 -19.38 -21.45 -21.21
N LEU A 403 -19.51 -20.30 -21.87
CA LEU A 403 -19.86 -20.27 -23.30
C LEU A 403 -18.84 -20.99 -24.19
N ARG A 404 -17.54 -20.87 -23.89
CA ARG A 404 -16.49 -21.62 -24.60
C ARG A 404 -16.54 -23.11 -24.31
N GLN A 405 -16.84 -23.52 -23.07
CA GLN A 405 -17.08 -24.92 -22.71
C GLN A 405 -18.25 -25.51 -23.52
N LEU A 406 -19.41 -24.84 -23.56
CA LEU A 406 -20.57 -25.30 -24.34
C LEU A 406 -20.21 -25.48 -25.83
N LYS A 407 -19.43 -24.55 -26.38
CA LYS A 407 -18.94 -24.63 -27.76
C LYS A 407 -18.00 -25.82 -27.96
N LYS A 408 -17.03 -26.01 -27.06
CA LYS A 408 -16.04 -27.09 -27.10
C LYS A 408 -16.70 -28.47 -26.97
N ASN A 409 -17.72 -28.59 -26.13
CA ASN A 409 -18.47 -29.82 -25.91
C ASN A 409 -19.54 -30.10 -26.98
N GLY A 410 -19.66 -29.27 -28.03
CA GLY A 410 -20.63 -29.46 -29.11
C GLY A 410 -22.09 -29.19 -28.74
N GLN A 411 -22.37 -28.58 -27.58
CA GLN A 411 -23.71 -28.33 -27.04
C GLN A 411 -24.37 -27.10 -27.70
N ARG A 412 -24.53 -27.12 -29.03
CA ARG A 412 -24.97 -25.99 -29.86
C ARG A 412 -26.35 -25.42 -29.46
N ALA A 413 -27.31 -26.28 -29.12
CA ALA A 413 -28.64 -25.86 -28.69
C ALA A 413 -28.62 -25.12 -27.35
N LYS A 414 -27.86 -25.63 -26.37
CA LYS A 414 -27.65 -24.95 -25.07
C LYS A 414 -26.95 -23.61 -25.27
N LEU A 415 -25.88 -23.58 -26.07
CA LEU A 415 -25.15 -22.35 -26.39
C LEU A 415 -26.06 -21.29 -27.03
N ALA A 416 -26.86 -21.66 -28.03
CA ALA A 416 -27.80 -20.73 -28.67
C ALA A 416 -28.83 -20.19 -27.68
N LYS A 417 -29.38 -21.07 -26.82
CA LYS A 417 -30.33 -20.67 -25.77
C LYS A 417 -29.69 -19.71 -24.76
N GLU A 418 -28.48 -20.01 -24.28
CA GLU A 418 -27.74 -19.14 -23.35
C GLU A 418 -27.46 -17.76 -23.94
N LEU A 419 -27.00 -17.70 -25.20
CA LEU A 419 -26.76 -16.44 -25.89
C LEU A 419 -28.05 -15.63 -26.09
N ALA A 420 -29.15 -16.30 -26.46
CA ALA A 420 -30.45 -15.65 -26.63
C ALA A 420 -31.00 -15.10 -25.30
N SER A 421 -30.93 -15.89 -24.21
CA SER A 421 -31.40 -15.50 -22.88
C SER A 421 -30.52 -14.44 -22.19
N SER A 422 -29.33 -14.18 -22.74
CA SER A 422 -28.34 -13.24 -22.18
C SER A 422 -28.02 -12.08 -23.14
N ALA A 423 -28.88 -11.86 -24.13
CA ALA A 423 -28.68 -10.84 -25.16
C ALA A 423 -28.57 -9.43 -24.56
N ASP A 424 -29.28 -9.15 -23.46
CA ASP A 424 -29.22 -7.90 -22.71
C ASP A 424 -27.82 -7.65 -22.11
N ILE A 425 -27.21 -8.68 -21.55
CA ILE A 425 -25.86 -8.64 -20.96
C ILE A 425 -24.82 -8.39 -22.06
N LEU A 426 -24.90 -9.16 -23.15
CA LEU A 426 -23.98 -9.06 -24.29
C LEU A 426 -24.11 -7.71 -25.00
N TYR A 427 -25.33 -7.19 -25.13
CA TYR A 427 -25.59 -5.87 -25.69
C TYR A 427 -24.96 -4.77 -24.85
N ARG A 428 -25.13 -4.80 -23.51
CA ARG A 428 -24.50 -3.84 -22.61
C ARG A 428 -22.98 -3.89 -22.73
N LEU A 429 -22.37 -5.07 -22.66
CA LEU A 429 -20.93 -5.27 -22.80
C LEU A 429 -20.40 -4.79 -24.16
N GLY A 430 -21.11 -5.13 -25.24
CA GLY A 430 -20.80 -4.68 -26.60
C GLY A 430 -20.85 -3.16 -26.73
N ARG A 431 -21.88 -2.52 -26.16
CA ARG A 431 -22.03 -1.06 -26.13
C ARG A 431 -20.91 -0.36 -25.36
N PHE A 432 -20.49 -0.90 -24.21
CA PHE A 432 -19.32 -0.38 -23.47
C PHE A 432 -18.04 -0.45 -24.30
N ARG A 433 -17.80 -1.58 -24.97
CA ARG A 433 -16.64 -1.76 -25.86
C ARG A 433 -16.67 -0.82 -27.06
N LEU A 434 -17.85 -0.63 -27.67
CA LEU A 434 -18.05 0.30 -28.79
C LEU A 434 -17.85 1.76 -28.35
N ARG A 435 -18.40 2.16 -27.19
CA ARG A 435 -18.20 3.50 -26.62
C ARG A 435 -16.72 3.77 -26.34
N GLY A 436 -15.98 2.79 -25.83
CA GLY A 436 -14.52 2.87 -25.67
C GLY A 436 -13.79 3.11 -26.99
N MET A 437 -14.18 2.41 -28.07
CA MET A 437 -13.62 2.63 -29.41
C MET A 437 -13.98 4.01 -29.99
N VAL A 438 -15.19 4.49 -29.76
CA VAL A 438 -15.68 5.79 -30.28
C VAL A 438 -15.05 6.98 -29.54
N THR A 439 -14.66 6.83 -28.27
CA THR A 439 -14.10 7.94 -27.47
C THR A 439 -12.69 8.42 -27.90
N ALA A 440 -12.05 7.78 -28.88
CA ALA A 440 -10.72 8.15 -29.43
C ALA A 440 -9.59 8.32 -28.38
N LYS A 441 -9.80 7.88 -27.13
CA LYS A 441 -8.82 7.96 -26.05
C LYS A 441 -7.72 6.91 -26.26
N LYS A 442 -6.46 7.31 -26.11
CA LYS A 442 -5.33 6.39 -26.26
C LYS A 442 -5.34 5.34 -25.14
N PRO A 443 -5.30 4.04 -25.45
CA PRO A 443 -5.12 3.01 -24.44
C PRO A 443 -3.71 3.13 -23.85
N LEU A 444 -3.60 3.08 -22.53
CA LEU A 444 -2.32 3.07 -21.83
C LEU A 444 -1.88 1.62 -21.58
N ALA A 445 -0.76 1.22 -22.16
CA ALA A 445 -0.12 -0.04 -21.85
C ALA A 445 0.85 0.16 -20.67
N ILE A 446 0.71 -0.60 -19.59
CA ILE A 446 1.63 -0.49 -18.44
C ILE A 446 3.10 -0.72 -18.84
N SER A 447 3.35 -1.55 -19.86
CA SER A 447 4.70 -1.79 -20.38
C SER A 447 5.37 -0.54 -20.96
N SER A 448 4.63 0.52 -21.32
CA SER A 448 5.23 1.80 -21.71
C SER A 448 5.66 2.66 -20.51
N LEU A 449 5.26 2.28 -19.30
CA LEU A 449 5.64 2.95 -18.05
C LEU A 449 6.80 2.24 -17.34
N LEU A 450 7.02 0.95 -17.62
CA LEU A 450 8.10 0.16 -17.04
C LEU A 450 9.44 0.44 -17.74
N LYS A 451 10.54 0.35 -16.98
CA LYS A 451 11.89 0.43 -17.57
C LYS A 451 12.15 -0.78 -18.47
N LYS A 452 12.92 -0.54 -19.54
CA LYS A 452 13.23 -1.57 -20.55
C LYS A 452 14.04 -2.72 -19.97
N ASP A 453 15.02 -2.43 -19.12
CA ASP A 453 15.90 -3.43 -18.52
C ASP A 453 15.11 -4.35 -17.58
N PHE A 454 14.26 -3.78 -16.73
CA PHE A 454 13.34 -4.53 -15.87
C PHE A 454 12.39 -5.42 -16.70
N THR A 455 11.82 -4.88 -17.77
CA THR A 455 10.94 -5.66 -18.67
C THR A 455 11.70 -6.77 -19.40
N ALA A 456 12.94 -6.51 -19.81
CA ALA A 456 13.78 -7.49 -20.49
C ALA A 456 14.19 -8.65 -19.58
N ALA A 457 14.51 -8.35 -18.30
CA ALA A 457 14.87 -9.34 -17.29
C ALA A 457 13.74 -10.35 -17.04
N HIS A 458 12.48 -9.92 -17.11
CA HIS A 458 11.31 -10.76 -16.83
C HIS A 458 10.46 -11.09 -18.08
N LYS A 459 11.04 -10.97 -19.27
CA LYS A 459 10.33 -11.19 -20.56
C LYS A 459 9.76 -12.61 -20.72
N SER A 460 10.18 -13.57 -19.91
CA SER A 460 9.69 -14.96 -19.90
C SER A 460 8.37 -15.12 -19.14
N GLU A 461 8.02 -14.18 -18.24
CA GLU A 461 6.80 -14.26 -17.45
C GLU A 461 5.56 -14.19 -18.35
N ARG A 462 4.57 -15.05 -18.07
CA ARG A 462 3.32 -15.16 -18.83
C ARG A 462 2.15 -15.29 -17.87
N PHE A 463 0.98 -14.89 -18.35
CA PHE A 463 -0.29 -15.16 -17.70
C PHE A 463 -1.02 -16.31 -18.41
N ALA A 464 -1.40 -17.33 -17.65
CA ALA A 464 -2.13 -18.49 -18.16
C ALA A 464 -3.56 -18.55 -17.60
N ASN A 465 -4.54 -18.81 -18.45
CA ASN A 465 -5.94 -18.96 -18.06
C ASN A 465 -6.52 -20.29 -18.52
N ILE A 466 -7.18 -21.01 -17.62
CA ILE A 466 -8.07 -22.11 -17.97
C ILE A 466 -9.29 -21.50 -18.69
N ALA A 467 -9.36 -21.69 -20.00
CA ALA A 467 -10.30 -20.95 -20.84
C ALA A 467 -11.65 -21.66 -21.04
N ASP A 468 -11.69 -22.99 -21.04
CA ASP A 468 -12.78 -23.76 -21.67
C ASP A 468 -13.44 -24.81 -20.74
N ASN A 469 -13.36 -24.63 -19.42
CA ASN A 469 -14.10 -25.42 -18.44
C ASN A 469 -14.42 -24.54 -17.22
N LEU A 470 -15.71 -24.36 -16.94
CA LEU A 470 -16.23 -23.51 -15.89
C LEU A 470 -15.77 -23.98 -14.51
N LYS A 471 -16.09 -25.21 -14.11
CA LYS A 471 -15.76 -25.70 -12.76
C LYS A 471 -14.26 -25.81 -12.53
N LEU A 472 -13.47 -26.26 -13.50
CA LEU A 472 -12.00 -26.27 -13.37
C LEU A 472 -11.43 -24.85 -13.24
N ARG A 473 -12.03 -23.87 -13.93
CA ARG A 473 -11.67 -22.46 -13.75
C ARG A 473 -12.03 -21.95 -12.35
N LEU A 474 -13.19 -22.33 -11.81
CA LEU A 474 -13.59 -21.97 -10.44
C LEU A 474 -12.65 -22.61 -9.40
N ILE A 475 -12.29 -23.89 -9.55
CA ILE A 475 -11.27 -24.55 -8.70
C ILE A 475 -9.93 -23.80 -8.78
N ASP A 476 -9.46 -23.44 -9.97
CA ASP A 476 -8.21 -22.67 -10.12
C ASP A 476 -8.28 -21.33 -9.38
N ASP A 477 -9.42 -20.62 -9.46
CA ASP A 477 -9.62 -19.34 -8.77
C ASP A 477 -9.80 -19.48 -7.25
N LEU A 478 -10.33 -20.61 -6.75
CA LEU A 478 -10.45 -20.92 -5.31
C LEU A 478 -9.09 -21.13 -4.64
N PHE A 479 -8.11 -21.72 -5.32
CA PHE A 479 -6.85 -22.12 -4.69
C PHE A 479 -5.62 -21.31 -5.14
N HIS A 480 -5.64 -20.70 -6.34
CA HIS A 480 -4.43 -20.12 -6.94
C HIS A 480 -4.63 -18.76 -7.60
N LYS A 481 -5.81 -18.12 -7.61
CA LYS A 481 -5.97 -16.83 -8.30
C LYS A 481 -6.75 -15.80 -7.50
N SER A 482 -8.08 -15.80 -7.64
CA SER A 482 -8.91 -14.72 -7.09
C SER A 482 -9.05 -14.83 -5.57
N LEU A 483 -9.42 -16.02 -5.07
CA LEU A 483 -9.77 -16.20 -3.68
C LEU A 483 -8.60 -15.96 -2.69
N PRO A 484 -7.36 -16.44 -2.95
CA PRO A 484 -6.24 -16.22 -2.04
C PRO A 484 -5.97 -14.73 -1.75
N ALA A 485 -6.08 -13.87 -2.76
CA ALA A 485 -5.88 -12.43 -2.59
C ALA A 485 -6.97 -11.81 -1.71
N VAL A 486 -8.24 -12.10 -1.95
CA VAL A 486 -9.34 -11.50 -1.18
C VAL A 486 -9.39 -12.02 0.26
N LEU A 487 -9.02 -13.28 0.51
CA LEU A 487 -8.89 -13.82 1.86
C LEU A 487 -7.73 -13.18 2.61
N ARG A 488 -6.59 -12.93 1.95
CA ARG A 488 -5.50 -12.15 2.55
C ARG A 488 -5.97 -10.75 2.95
N TYR A 489 -6.69 -10.06 2.07
CA TYR A 489 -7.18 -8.70 2.37
C TYR A 489 -8.13 -8.71 3.57
N GLU A 490 -9.05 -9.67 3.60
CA GLU A 490 -10.01 -9.84 4.68
C GLU A 490 -9.32 -10.12 6.01
N ASP A 491 -8.40 -11.09 6.07
CA ASP A 491 -7.66 -11.39 7.30
C ASP A 491 -6.83 -10.19 7.77
N LYS A 492 -6.07 -9.54 6.87
CA LYS A 492 -5.27 -8.36 7.23
C LYS A 492 -6.11 -7.21 7.76
N ASN A 493 -7.23 -6.90 7.09
CA ASN A 493 -8.12 -5.81 7.51
C ASN A 493 -8.84 -6.12 8.82
N THR A 494 -9.40 -7.32 8.97
CA THR A 494 -10.11 -7.72 10.20
C THR A 494 -9.14 -7.71 11.38
N MET A 495 -7.95 -8.28 11.21
CA MET A 495 -7.00 -8.42 12.30
C MET A 495 -6.30 -7.13 12.68
N ARG A 496 -6.15 -6.18 11.77
CA ARG A 496 -5.65 -4.83 12.10
C ARG A 496 -6.46 -4.16 13.22
N PHE A 497 -7.73 -4.52 13.33
CA PHE A 497 -8.67 -4.02 14.35
C PHE A 497 -9.14 -5.10 15.32
N SER A 498 -8.37 -6.19 15.47
CA SER A 498 -8.67 -7.26 16.42
C SER A 498 -10.07 -7.87 16.23
N ILE A 499 -10.47 -8.08 14.97
CA ILE A 499 -11.71 -8.76 14.60
C ILE A 499 -11.40 -10.11 13.97
N GLU A 500 -12.18 -11.13 14.31
CA GLU A 500 -12.21 -12.39 13.58
C GLU A 500 -13.17 -12.34 12.38
N GLY A 501 -12.62 -12.29 11.16
CA GLY A 501 -13.39 -12.52 9.94
C GLY A 501 -13.75 -14.00 9.75
N ARG A 502 -15.03 -14.29 9.46
CA ARG A 502 -15.57 -15.63 9.15
C ARG A 502 -16.29 -15.63 7.81
N VAL A 503 -16.03 -16.65 6.98
CA VAL A 503 -16.52 -16.76 5.59
C VAL A 503 -17.41 -18.00 5.39
N PRO A 504 -18.75 -17.89 5.53
CA PRO A 504 -19.68 -19.03 5.47
C PRO A 504 -19.72 -19.79 4.16
N PHE A 505 -19.43 -19.13 3.04
CA PHE A 505 -19.43 -19.77 1.74
C PHE A 505 -18.27 -20.78 1.56
N LEU A 506 -17.20 -20.65 2.34
CA LEU A 506 -16.06 -21.57 2.31
C LEU A 506 -16.21 -22.71 3.33
N ASP A 507 -17.44 -23.15 3.56
CA ASP A 507 -17.71 -24.40 4.23
C ASP A 507 -17.43 -25.58 3.29
N LYS A 508 -16.62 -26.55 3.75
CA LYS A 508 -16.20 -27.68 2.91
C LYS A 508 -17.39 -28.45 2.35
N GLU A 509 -18.44 -28.65 3.14
CA GLU A 509 -19.61 -29.44 2.76
C GLU A 509 -20.52 -28.70 1.79
N VAL A 510 -20.57 -27.36 1.87
CA VAL A 510 -21.25 -26.51 0.89
C VAL A 510 -20.51 -26.56 -0.45
N VAL A 511 -19.18 -26.41 -0.44
CA VAL A 511 -18.36 -26.41 -1.66
C VAL A 511 -18.38 -27.78 -2.33
N LYS A 512 -18.17 -28.88 -1.60
CA LYS A 512 -18.26 -30.24 -2.17
C LYS A 512 -19.60 -30.49 -2.84
N PHE A 513 -20.69 -30.16 -2.15
CA PHE A 513 -22.02 -30.35 -2.71
C PHE A 513 -22.20 -29.53 -3.98
N LEU A 514 -21.88 -28.23 -3.96
CA LEU A 514 -21.96 -27.36 -5.14
C LEU A 514 -21.23 -27.93 -6.36
N PHE A 515 -19.99 -28.41 -6.18
CA PHE A 515 -19.18 -28.92 -7.29
C PHE A 515 -19.70 -30.24 -7.87
N SER A 516 -20.50 -31.01 -7.12
CA SER A 516 -21.20 -32.21 -7.63
C SER A 516 -22.43 -31.93 -8.48
N LEU A 517 -22.96 -30.69 -8.46
CA LEU A 517 -24.17 -30.31 -9.21
C LEU A 517 -23.86 -29.98 -10.67
N ASP A 518 -24.83 -30.07 -11.56
CA ASP A 518 -24.66 -29.61 -12.95
C ASP A 518 -24.29 -28.11 -13.07
N ASP A 519 -23.74 -27.71 -14.21
CA ASP A 519 -23.37 -26.31 -14.46
C ASP A 519 -24.57 -25.35 -14.38
N GLU A 520 -25.80 -25.85 -14.58
CA GLU A 520 -27.03 -25.05 -14.49
C GLU A 520 -27.33 -24.59 -13.06
N SER A 521 -26.77 -25.25 -12.04
CA SER A 521 -26.78 -24.78 -10.65
C SER A 521 -25.96 -23.49 -10.45
N ILE A 522 -24.94 -23.27 -11.29
CA ILE A 522 -24.04 -22.13 -11.21
C ILE A 522 -24.47 -21.05 -12.21
N ILE A 523 -24.65 -21.40 -13.48
CA ILE A 523 -25.03 -20.49 -14.57
C ILE A 523 -26.19 -21.05 -15.40
N LYS A 524 -27.27 -20.28 -15.55
CA LYS A 524 -28.34 -20.57 -16.52
C LYS A 524 -29.05 -19.32 -17.02
N GLY A 525 -29.23 -19.23 -18.33
CA GLY A 525 -29.91 -18.12 -18.99
C GLY A 525 -29.29 -16.76 -18.65
N GLY A 526 -27.97 -16.71 -18.54
CA GLY A 526 -27.23 -15.50 -18.15
C GLY A 526 -27.29 -15.12 -16.66
N TRP A 527 -27.97 -15.91 -15.83
CA TRP A 527 -27.95 -15.76 -14.38
C TRP A 527 -26.80 -16.58 -13.78
N ASN A 528 -25.91 -15.92 -13.06
CA ASN A 528 -24.92 -16.57 -12.20
C ASN A 528 -25.48 -16.84 -10.80
N LYS A 529 -24.74 -17.58 -9.97
CA LYS A 529 -25.11 -17.90 -8.58
C LYS A 529 -26.53 -18.45 -8.47
N ARG A 530 -26.95 -19.23 -9.46
CA ARG A 530 -28.36 -19.60 -9.62
C ARG A 530 -28.90 -20.36 -8.40
N ILE A 531 -28.15 -21.34 -7.91
CA ILE A 531 -28.52 -22.12 -6.72
C ILE A 531 -28.70 -21.23 -5.49
N LEU A 532 -27.82 -20.25 -5.26
CA LEU A 532 -27.94 -19.31 -4.15
C LEU A 532 -29.19 -18.44 -4.28
N ARG A 533 -29.43 -17.87 -5.47
CA ARG A 533 -30.62 -17.04 -5.74
C ARG A 533 -31.91 -17.80 -5.51
N ASP A 534 -31.97 -19.07 -5.92
CA ASP A 534 -33.15 -19.91 -5.78
C ASP A 534 -33.34 -20.36 -4.32
N ALA A 535 -32.24 -20.69 -3.63
CA ALA A 535 -32.24 -21.12 -2.23
C ALA A 535 -32.62 -20.00 -1.24
N THR A 536 -32.34 -18.73 -1.58
CA THR A 536 -32.66 -17.60 -0.70
C THR A 536 -33.77 -16.69 -1.26
N ARG A 537 -34.48 -17.13 -2.31
CA ARG A 537 -35.47 -16.31 -3.02
C ARG A 537 -36.59 -15.81 -2.11
N ASP A 538 -37.05 -16.68 -1.22
CA ASP A 538 -38.13 -16.44 -0.26
C ASP A 538 -37.69 -15.55 0.91
N LEU A 539 -36.38 -15.38 1.09
CA LEU A 539 -35.80 -14.57 2.17
C LEU A 539 -35.29 -13.20 1.68
N LEU A 540 -34.94 -13.07 0.41
CA LEU A 540 -34.34 -11.84 -0.14
C LEU A 540 -35.39 -10.90 -0.77
N PRO A 541 -35.18 -9.57 -0.68
CA PRO A 541 -35.90 -8.62 -1.51
C PRO A 541 -35.76 -8.95 -3.01
N GLU A 542 -36.84 -8.78 -3.77
CA GLU A 542 -36.88 -9.06 -5.22
C GLU A 542 -35.80 -8.28 -5.98
N MET A 543 -35.53 -7.04 -5.58
CA MET A 543 -34.53 -6.18 -6.22
C MET A 543 -33.09 -6.68 -6.09
N ILE A 544 -32.81 -7.60 -5.16
CA ILE A 544 -31.50 -8.23 -4.95
C ILE A 544 -31.45 -9.58 -5.64
N SER A 545 -32.48 -10.41 -5.44
CA SER A 545 -32.54 -11.74 -6.08
C SER A 545 -32.57 -11.65 -7.61
N ASN A 546 -33.18 -10.59 -8.18
CA ASN A 546 -33.21 -10.31 -9.62
C ASN A 546 -32.07 -9.40 -10.12
N ARG A 547 -31.03 -9.16 -9.30
CA ARG A 547 -29.88 -8.33 -9.68
C ARG A 547 -28.78 -9.14 -10.36
N ARG A 548 -28.60 -8.97 -11.67
CA ARG A 548 -27.55 -9.65 -12.46
C ARG A 548 -26.17 -8.99 -12.39
N ASN A 549 -26.09 -7.69 -12.06
CA ASN A 549 -24.83 -6.96 -11.99
C ASN A 549 -24.17 -7.12 -10.63
N LYS A 550 -22.93 -7.63 -10.62
CA LYS A 550 -22.04 -7.56 -9.46
C LYS A 550 -21.40 -6.17 -9.43
N ILE A 551 -21.51 -5.49 -8.29
CA ILE A 551 -20.61 -4.39 -7.92
C ILE A 551 -19.69 -5.01 -6.87
N GLY A 552 -18.37 -4.85 -7.06
CA GLY A 552 -17.39 -5.32 -6.09
C GLY A 552 -17.31 -4.36 -4.90
N PHE A 553 -16.49 -4.69 -3.92
CA PHE A 553 -16.15 -3.76 -2.83
C PHE A 553 -15.23 -2.65 -3.37
N THR A 554 -15.78 -1.74 -4.19
CA THR A 554 -15.02 -0.75 -4.94
C THR A 554 -15.24 0.63 -4.37
N THR A 555 -14.17 1.30 -3.94
CA THR A 555 -14.22 2.72 -3.59
C THR A 555 -14.41 3.57 -4.85
N PRO A 556 -14.82 4.85 -4.71
CA PRO A 556 -14.76 5.86 -5.77
C PRO A 556 -13.31 6.22 -6.17
N GLU A 557 -12.46 5.23 -6.46
CA GLU A 557 -11.01 5.37 -6.67
C GLU A 557 -10.66 6.48 -7.67
N ALA A 558 -11.42 6.59 -8.77
CA ALA A 558 -11.20 7.63 -9.76
C ALA A 558 -11.46 9.05 -9.23
N GLU A 559 -12.51 9.22 -8.43
CA GLU A 559 -12.83 10.49 -7.79
C GLU A 559 -11.79 10.83 -6.72
N TRP A 560 -11.44 9.85 -5.88
CA TRP A 560 -10.43 10.02 -4.84
C TRP A 560 -9.07 10.37 -5.41
N PHE A 561 -8.65 9.76 -6.52
CA PHE A 561 -7.37 10.09 -7.18
C PHE A 561 -7.34 11.53 -7.71
N ILE A 562 -8.49 12.08 -8.12
CA ILE A 562 -8.59 13.48 -8.53
C ILE A 562 -8.50 14.40 -7.31
N LEU A 563 -9.21 14.06 -6.23
CA LEU A 563 -9.19 14.83 -4.97
C LEU A 563 -7.81 14.78 -4.28
N MET A 564 -7.13 13.64 -4.36
CA MET A 564 -5.81 13.40 -3.77
C MET A 564 -4.67 13.59 -4.77
N LYS A 565 -4.92 14.25 -5.92
CA LYS A 565 -3.92 14.40 -7.00
C LYS A 565 -2.60 14.98 -6.48
N GLU A 566 -2.67 15.90 -5.51
CA GLU A 566 -1.52 16.58 -4.93
C GLU A 566 -0.64 15.55 -4.24
N LYS A 567 -1.17 14.82 -3.25
CA LYS A 567 -0.48 13.73 -2.55
C LYS A 567 0.10 12.67 -3.50
N ILE A 568 -0.60 12.31 -4.57
CA ILE A 568 -0.12 11.35 -5.56
C ILE A 568 1.07 11.93 -6.36
N TYR A 569 0.98 13.20 -6.77
CA TYR A 569 2.10 13.90 -7.39
C TYR A 569 3.29 14.00 -6.45
N GLU A 570 3.06 14.24 -5.15
CA GLU A 570 4.14 14.31 -4.16
C GLU A 570 4.98 13.03 -4.17
N ILE A 571 4.30 11.88 -4.21
CA ILE A 571 4.93 10.56 -4.23
C ILE A 571 5.61 10.32 -5.59
N PHE A 572 4.93 10.56 -6.71
CA PHE A 572 5.51 10.33 -8.04
C PHE A 572 6.67 11.27 -8.38
N LEU A 573 6.76 12.45 -7.76
CA LEU A 573 7.87 13.41 -7.94
C LEU A 573 9.04 13.19 -6.97
N SER A 574 8.85 12.37 -5.94
CA SER A 574 9.90 12.09 -4.96
C SER A 574 11.17 11.49 -5.58
N SER A 575 12.30 11.71 -4.91
CA SER A 575 13.60 11.12 -5.26
C SER A 575 13.56 9.60 -5.23
N SER A 576 12.93 9.01 -4.20
CA SER A 576 12.79 7.55 -4.06
C SER A 576 12.05 6.94 -5.25
N PHE A 577 10.92 7.53 -5.66
CA PHE A 577 10.13 7.04 -6.80
C PHE A 577 10.91 7.14 -8.12
N GLY A 578 11.66 8.23 -8.32
CA GLY A 578 12.50 8.43 -9.50
C GLY A 578 13.69 7.47 -9.58
N ALA A 579 14.25 7.10 -8.42
CA ALA A 579 15.40 6.21 -8.31
C ALA A 579 15.07 4.73 -8.56
N ARG A 580 13.79 4.32 -8.41
CA ARG A 580 13.41 2.90 -8.55
C ARG A 580 13.80 2.32 -9.92
N PRO A 581 14.31 1.06 -9.97
CA PRO A 581 14.70 0.41 -11.23
C PRO A 581 13.50 -0.09 -12.05
N TYR A 582 12.28 0.02 -11.54
CA TYR A 582 11.09 -0.64 -12.10
C TYR A 582 10.36 0.18 -13.18
N TRP A 583 10.26 1.50 -13.03
CA TRP A 583 9.46 2.37 -13.89
C TRP A 583 10.20 3.63 -14.34
N ASP A 584 9.73 4.23 -15.45
CA ASP A 584 10.17 5.55 -15.90
C ASP A 584 9.27 6.63 -15.28
N GLN A 585 9.81 7.36 -14.31
CA GLN A 585 9.09 8.41 -13.57
C GLN A 585 8.38 9.42 -14.49
N ASN A 586 9.05 9.86 -15.56
CA ASN A 586 8.46 10.83 -16.47
C ASN A 586 7.29 10.21 -17.24
N ALA A 587 7.46 8.99 -17.76
CA ALA A 587 6.39 8.24 -18.40
C ALA A 587 5.14 8.14 -17.50
N VAL A 588 5.35 7.84 -16.22
CA VAL A 588 4.26 7.76 -15.21
C VAL A 588 3.59 9.11 -15.03
N LEU A 589 4.35 10.18 -14.77
CA LEU A 589 3.80 11.52 -14.54
C LEU A 589 3.00 12.03 -15.76
N TYR A 590 3.46 11.77 -16.99
CA TYR A 590 2.70 12.09 -18.21
C TYR A 590 1.38 11.32 -18.29
N ALA A 591 1.43 10.01 -18.05
CA ALA A 591 0.26 9.17 -18.11
C ALA A 591 -0.77 9.62 -17.06
N PHE A 592 -0.31 10.01 -15.87
CA PHE A 592 -1.16 10.50 -14.80
C PHE A 592 -1.79 11.85 -15.14
N GLU A 593 -1.05 12.80 -15.72
CA GLU A 593 -1.60 14.07 -16.23
C GLU A 593 -2.67 13.84 -17.31
N GLU A 594 -2.43 12.93 -18.26
CA GLU A 594 -3.40 12.58 -19.30
C GLU A 594 -4.65 11.89 -18.72
N TYR A 595 -4.50 11.15 -17.63
CA TYR A 595 -5.62 10.57 -16.89
C TYR A 595 -6.46 11.67 -16.22
N LEU A 596 -5.84 12.57 -15.44
CA LEU A 596 -6.52 13.66 -14.73
C LEU A 596 -7.24 14.62 -15.68
N THR A 597 -6.65 14.90 -16.85
CA THR A 597 -7.26 15.78 -17.87
C THR A 597 -8.27 15.07 -18.78
N GLY A 598 -8.54 13.78 -18.54
CA GLY A 598 -9.49 12.97 -19.30
C GLY A 598 -9.05 12.63 -20.74
N LYS A 599 -7.79 12.89 -21.11
CA LYS A 599 -7.22 12.60 -22.43
C LYS A 599 -6.87 11.12 -22.63
N SER A 600 -6.66 10.39 -21.53
CA SER A 600 -6.36 8.95 -21.53
C SER A 600 -7.57 8.10 -21.11
N SER A 601 -7.63 6.85 -21.59
CA SER A 601 -8.55 5.81 -21.11
C SER A 601 -7.91 4.89 -20.07
N ALA A 602 -6.76 5.28 -19.52
CA ALA A 602 -6.08 4.56 -18.46
C ALA A 602 -7.02 4.24 -17.29
N SER A 603 -6.94 3.00 -16.81
CA SER A 603 -7.59 2.61 -15.56
C SER A 603 -6.79 3.13 -14.37
N THR A 604 -7.49 3.61 -13.35
CA THR A 604 -6.93 4.01 -12.04
C THR A 604 -6.03 2.93 -11.43
N MET A 605 -6.39 1.65 -11.61
CA MET A 605 -5.59 0.49 -11.19
C MET A 605 -4.14 0.51 -11.73
N VAL A 606 -3.86 1.19 -12.85
CA VAL A 606 -2.48 1.32 -13.35
C VAL A 606 -1.66 2.19 -12.40
N PHE A 607 -2.19 3.35 -12.02
CA PHE A 607 -1.53 4.30 -11.13
C PHE A 607 -1.54 3.81 -9.68
N TRP A 608 -2.62 3.17 -9.24
CA TRP A 608 -2.67 2.52 -7.92
C TRP A 608 -1.53 1.52 -7.74
N ARG A 609 -1.29 0.64 -8.70
CA ARG A 609 -0.21 -0.36 -8.56
C ARG A 609 1.18 0.26 -8.45
N LEU A 610 1.44 1.37 -9.15
CA LEU A 610 2.71 2.11 -9.03
C LEU A 610 2.81 2.81 -7.67
N LEU A 611 1.75 3.50 -7.26
CA LEU A 611 1.65 4.19 -5.98
C LEU A 611 1.82 3.22 -4.80
N ASN A 612 1.06 2.13 -4.80
CA ASN A 612 1.07 1.14 -3.74
C ASN A 612 2.40 0.37 -3.68
N THR A 613 3.04 0.08 -4.82
CA THR A 613 4.40 -0.47 -4.83
C THR A 613 5.39 0.50 -4.20
N GLU A 614 5.36 1.78 -4.58
CA GLU A 614 6.30 2.77 -4.02
C GLU A 614 6.14 2.90 -2.50
N LEU A 615 4.90 2.98 -2.01
CA LEU A 615 4.64 3.06 -0.58
C LEU A 615 5.07 1.80 0.16
N TRP A 616 4.87 0.63 -0.43
CA TRP A 616 5.36 -0.64 0.11
C TRP A 616 6.89 -0.68 0.16
N LEU A 617 7.57 -0.20 -0.89
CA LEU A 617 9.03 -0.13 -0.90
C LEU A 617 9.56 0.79 0.21
N ARG A 618 8.93 1.95 0.40
CA ARG A 618 9.27 2.89 1.49
C ARG A 618 9.08 2.29 2.88
N GLU A 619 7.98 1.58 3.08
CA GLU A 619 7.63 1.03 4.38
C GLU A 619 8.58 -0.10 4.80
N PHE A 620 9.04 -0.93 3.85
CA PHE A 620 9.70 -2.20 4.18
C PHE A 620 11.16 -2.32 3.73
N PHE A 621 11.66 -1.45 2.86
CA PHE A 621 13.03 -1.56 2.31
C PHE A 621 13.85 -0.28 2.37
N ASP A 622 13.19 0.86 2.45
CA ASP A 622 13.91 2.11 2.66
C ASP A 622 14.16 2.27 4.16
N GLU A 623 15.33 2.81 4.51
CA GLU A 623 15.51 3.36 5.85
C GLU A 623 14.39 4.38 6.06
N PRO A 624 13.71 4.37 7.23
CA PRO A 624 12.73 5.40 7.55
C PRO A 624 13.42 6.70 7.23
N GLU A 625 12.85 7.48 6.30
CA GLU A 625 13.37 8.80 6.05
C GLU A 625 13.26 9.45 7.40
N VAL A 626 14.41 9.57 8.08
CA VAL A 626 14.49 10.22 9.36
C VAL A 626 14.12 11.64 8.96
N LYS A 627 12.82 11.96 9.06
CA LYS A 627 12.37 13.28 9.39
C LYS A 627 13.08 13.51 10.69
N ALA A 628 14.33 13.93 10.59
CA ALA A 628 15.17 14.26 11.71
C ALA A 628 14.23 15.06 12.56
N GLY A 629 13.93 14.51 13.74
CA GLY A 629 13.15 15.25 14.71
C GLY A 629 13.71 16.65 14.66
N ILE A 630 12.81 17.63 14.52
CA ILE A 630 13.12 19.05 14.57
C ILE A 630 13.91 19.25 15.86
N ALA A 631 15.21 18.98 15.85
CA ALA A 631 16.08 19.31 16.93
C ALA A 631 16.09 20.83 16.89
N ASP A 632 15.88 21.46 18.04
CA ASP A 632 16.01 22.90 18.19
C ASP A 632 17.46 23.31 17.95
N LYS A 633 17.88 23.26 16.69
CA LYS A 633 19.15 23.79 16.27
C LYS A 633 19.00 25.31 16.29
N SER A 634 19.86 25.96 17.08
CA SER A 634 19.94 27.42 17.10
C SER A 634 20.56 27.96 15.81
N ASP A 635 20.34 29.25 15.53
CA ASP A 635 20.96 29.96 14.39
C ASP A 635 22.50 30.03 14.47
N TYR A 636 23.10 29.55 15.56
CA TYR A 636 24.54 29.60 15.85
C TYR A 636 25.25 28.27 15.60
N ALA A 637 24.50 27.17 15.48
CA ALA A 637 25.08 25.84 15.27
C ALA A 637 25.36 25.58 13.77
N PRO A 638 26.34 24.73 13.42
CA PRO A 638 26.56 24.24 12.06
C PRO A 638 25.42 23.33 11.58
N ASN A 639 25.13 23.33 10.28
CA ASN A 639 24.32 22.27 9.65
C ASN A 639 25.12 20.95 9.68
N ALA A 640 24.44 19.81 9.71
CA ALA A 640 25.14 18.51 9.67
C ALA A 640 26.04 18.44 8.42
N ASP A 641 27.29 17.99 8.60
CA ASP A 641 28.30 17.87 7.54
C ASP A 641 28.73 19.18 6.82
N LYS A 642 28.42 20.36 7.36
CA LYS A 642 28.80 21.67 6.77
C LYS A 642 29.74 22.48 7.67
N GLN A 643 30.65 23.24 7.05
CA GLN A 643 31.58 24.14 7.76
C GLN A 643 30.96 25.53 7.97
N LEU A 644 31.07 26.11 9.17
CA LEU A 644 30.65 27.51 9.41
C LEU A 644 31.66 28.52 8.83
N ASP A 645 32.95 28.21 8.92
CA ASP A 645 34.03 29.03 8.35
C ASP A 645 34.39 28.55 6.94
N ILE A 646 34.44 29.50 6.00
CA ILE A 646 34.95 29.26 4.66
C ILE A 646 36.07 30.24 4.34
N THR A 647 37.17 29.74 3.77
CA THR A 647 38.27 30.59 3.30
C THR A 647 38.16 30.76 1.80
N VAL A 648 37.93 32.00 1.36
CA VAL A 648 37.86 32.36 -0.05
C VAL A 648 39.24 32.82 -0.51
N PRO A 649 39.92 32.10 -1.41
CA PRO A 649 41.23 32.50 -1.91
C PRO A 649 41.12 33.81 -2.70
N ALA A 650 42.12 34.69 -2.55
CA ALA A 650 42.25 35.85 -3.41
C ALA A 650 42.48 35.39 -4.86
N ALA A 651 41.52 35.63 -5.75
CA ALA A 651 41.69 35.44 -7.18
C ALA A 651 42.76 36.41 -7.72
N GLY A 652 43.76 35.86 -8.41
CA GLY A 652 44.79 36.64 -9.09
C GLY A 652 44.20 37.64 -10.09
N LYS A 653 44.89 38.78 -10.26
CA LYS A 653 44.51 39.97 -11.05
C LYS A 653 43.62 39.65 -12.26
N GLY A 654 42.33 39.99 -12.15
CA GLY A 654 41.45 40.11 -13.31
C GLY A 654 41.81 41.34 -14.16
N LEU A 655 41.40 41.33 -15.43
CA LEU A 655 41.68 42.32 -16.49
C LEU A 655 41.32 43.79 -16.17
N ASN A 656 40.65 44.06 -15.04
CA ASN A 656 40.25 45.41 -14.62
C ASN A 656 40.96 45.91 -13.33
N GLY A 657 42.02 45.26 -12.87
CA GLY A 657 42.94 45.84 -11.89
C GLY A 657 42.42 46.10 -10.47
N LYS A 658 41.24 45.60 -10.08
CA LYS A 658 40.81 45.55 -8.67
C LYS A 658 41.25 44.23 -8.03
N GLU A 659 41.97 44.31 -6.91
CA GLU A 659 42.27 43.18 -6.04
C GLU A 659 40.96 42.50 -5.61
N SER A 660 40.93 41.16 -5.65
CA SER A 660 39.78 40.42 -5.15
C SER A 660 39.90 40.29 -3.64
N ASP A 661 38.81 40.62 -2.96
CA ASP A 661 38.71 40.73 -1.50
C ASP A 661 38.59 39.32 -0.87
N GLY A 662 39.65 38.50 -1.01
CA GLY A 662 39.75 37.19 -0.37
C GLY A 662 39.80 37.29 1.16
N GLY A 663 39.35 36.27 1.87
CA GLY A 663 39.27 36.29 3.33
C GLY A 663 38.54 35.08 3.91
N THR A 664 38.50 35.00 5.25
CA THR A 664 37.73 33.99 5.97
C THR A 664 36.36 34.57 6.32
N TYR A 665 35.31 33.81 6.03
CA TYR A 665 33.93 34.21 6.29
C TYR A 665 33.26 33.18 7.19
N ARG A 666 32.64 33.65 8.27
CA ARG A 666 31.78 32.85 9.14
C ARG A 666 30.33 33.01 8.70
N ARG A 667 29.67 31.88 8.41
CA ARG A 667 28.30 31.82 7.90
C ARG A 667 27.38 31.25 8.97
N TYR A 668 26.28 31.92 9.24
CA TYR A 668 25.23 31.49 10.17
C TYR A 668 23.94 31.21 9.37
N PRO A 669 23.68 29.96 8.96
CA PRO A 669 22.42 29.59 8.32
C PRO A 669 21.26 29.79 9.31
N LEU A 670 20.30 30.62 8.93
CA LEU A 670 19.15 30.93 9.79
C LEU A 670 18.02 29.94 9.54
N ARG A 671 17.47 29.37 10.59
CA ARG A 671 16.33 28.46 10.49
C ARG A 671 15.02 29.21 10.29
N THR A 672 14.26 28.92 9.26
CA THR A 672 13.00 29.62 8.99
C THR A 672 11.81 28.66 9.00
N GLU A 673 10.62 29.21 9.22
CA GLU A 673 9.39 28.57 8.77
C GLU A 673 9.34 28.51 7.22
N VAL A 674 8.41 27.72 6.69
CA VAL A 674 8.20 27.63 5.23
C VAL A 674 7.56 28.92 4.72
N PHE A 675 8.18 29.53 3.72
CA PHE A 675 7.60 30.68 3.02
C PHE A 675 6.51 30.21 2.05
N TYR A 676 5.42 30.96 1.97
CA TYR A 676 4.31 30.73 1.04
C TYR A 676 4.08 31.97 0.17
N LYS A 677 3.25 31.85 -0.85
CA LYS A 677 2.87 32.98 -1.72
C LYS A 677 2.31 34.17 -0.92
N ASP A 678 1.53 33.87 0.13
CA ASP A 678 0.87 34.89 0.95
C ASP A 678 1.72 35.30 2.18
N THR A 679 2.96 34.80 2.30
CA THR A 679 3.88 35.25 3.35
C THR A 679 4.29 36.68 3.08
N ASP A 680 4.10 37.56 4.07
CA ASP A 680 4.64 38.91 4.03
C ASP A 680 6.17 38.84 4.16
N PHE A 681 6.85 38.94 3.02
CA PHE A 681 8.25 38.58 2.86
C PHE A 681 9.18 39.44 3.73
N ASP A 682 9.01 40.77 3.68
CA ASP A 682 9.93 41.70 4.34
C ASP A 682 9.87 41.57 5.88
N PRO A 683 8.68 41.55 6.54
CA PRO A 683 8.59 41.32 7.99
C PRO A 683 9.08 39.94 8.41
N ALA A 684 8.81 38.90 7.62
CA ALA A 684 9.27 37.54 7.93
C ALA A 684 10.80 37.45 7.93
N VAL A 685 11.44 37.94 6.85
CA VAL A 685 12.92 38.02 6.74
C VAL A 685 13.50 38.79 7.92
N MET A 686 12.95 39.97 8.22
CA MET A 686 13.45 40.78 9.33
C MET A 686 13.24 40.12 10.68
N GLY A 687 12.14 39.40 10.90
CA GLY A 687 11.91 38.64 12.13
C GLY A 687 13.03 37.63 12.42
N TYR A 688 13.56 36.96 11.40
CA TYR A 688 14.70 36.04 11.57
C TYR A 688 16.03 36.75 11.83
N VAL A 689 16.25 37.89 11.18
CA VAL A 689 17.44 38.74 11.44
C VAL A 689 17.41 39.28 12.88
N ASP A 690 16.25 39.76 13.33
CA ASP A 690 16.03 40.29 14.68
C ASP A 690 16.20 39.17 15.73
N ARG A 691 15.69 37.96 15.44
CA ARG A 691 15.86 36.77 16.29
C ARG A 691 17.33 36.43 16.49
N PHE A 692 18.14 36.47 15.42
CA PHE A 692 19.57 36.27 15.53
C PHE A 692 20.17 37.30 16.48
N PHE A 693 20.13 38.60 16.18
CA PHE A 693 20.82 39.59 17.02
C PHE A 693 20.32 39.63 18.47
N THR A 694 19.05 39.33 18.73
CA THR A 694 18.49 39.24 20.09
C THR A 694 19.07 38.06 20.88
N GLY A 695 19.30 36.92 20.23
CA GLY A 695 19.88 35.73 20.85
C GLY A 695 21.40 35.76 21.01
N LEU A 696 22.10 36.64 20.28
CA LEU A 696 23.56 36.67 20.18
C LEU A 696 24.28 36.77 21.54
N PRO A 697 23.82 37.58 22.51
CA PRO A 697 24.45 37.65 23.83
C PRO A 697 24.45 36.33 24.62
N GLN A 698 23.54 35.41 24.28
CA GLN A 698 23.37 34.11 24.95
C GLN A 698 23.99 32.96 24.13
N ALA A 699 24.46 33.23 22.91
CA ALA A 699 24.99 32.22 22.00
C ALA A 699 26.40 31.73 22.38
N GLY A 700 27.16 32.54 23.13
CA GLY A 700 28.53 32.26 23.55
C GLY A 700 29.53 33.32 23.09
N ASP A 701 30.65 33.42 23.81
CA ASP A 701 31.65 34.48 23.61
C ASP A 701 32.32 34.44 22.22
N GLU A 702 32.47 33.25 21.63
CA GLU A 702 33.04 33.08 20.28
C GLU A 702 32.18 33.79 19.22
N HIS A 703 30.85 33.62 19.28
CA HIS A 703 29.93 34.23 18.31
C HIS A 703 29.89 35.75 18.47
N THR A 704 29.92 36.23 19.72
CA THR A 704 30.01 37.67 20.00
C THR A 704 31.31 38.27 19.48
N ALA A 705 32.44 37.56 19.65
CA ALA A 705 33.74 38.01 19.16
C ALA A 705 33.80 38.10 17.62
N VAL A 706 33.25 37.11 16.91
CA VAL A 706 33.23 37.09 15.42
C VAL A 706 32.35 38.20 14.84
N THR A 707 31.26 38.55 15.53
CA THR A 707 30.26 39.50 15.03
C THR A 707 30.56 40.96 15.40
N SER A 708 31.47 41.19 16.35
CA SER A 708 31.78 42.54 16.85
C SER A 708 32.71 43.32 15.91
N GLY A 709 32.21 44.42 15.36
CA GLY A 709 33.01 45.37 14.57
C GLY A 709 33.44 44.87 13.18
N THR A 710 32.97 43.71 12.74
CA THR A 710 33.32 43.11 11.45
C THR A 710 32.27 43.40 10.37
N PRO A 711 32.67 43.57 9.10
CA PRO A 711 31.73 43.68 7.99
C PRO A 711 30.87 42.42 7.86
N TRP A 712 29.56 42.59 7.70
CA TRP A 712 28.65 41.46 7.57
C TRP A 712 27.57 41.66 6.50
N TYR A 713 27.03 40.55 6.03
CA TYR A 713 26.15 40.47 4.87
C TYR A 713 24.93 39.60 5.17
N LEU A 714 23.80 39.96 4.58
CA LEU A 714 22.60 39.13 4.57
C LEU A 714 22.53 38.37 3.25
N PHE A 715 22.46 37.05 3.32
CA PHE A 715 22.26 36.21 2.14
C PHE A 715 20.87 35.59 2.19
N VAL A 716 20.15 35.70 1.08
CA VAL A 716 18.78 35.19 0.95
C VAL A 716 18.70 34.31 -0.28
N SER A 717 18.12 33.12 -0.13
CA SER A 717 17.86 32.22 -1.25
C SER A 717 16.87 32.85 -2.22
N GLU A 718 17.15 32.76 -3.52
CA GLU A 718 16.20 33.15 -4.57
C GLU A 718 14.85 32.43 -4.45
N LYS A 719 14.82 31.21 -3.90
CA LYS A 719 13.63 30.36 -3.87
C LYS A 719 12.53 30.99 -3.02
N ILE A 720 12.86 31.50 -1.84
CA ILE A 720 11.86 32.14 -0.98
C ILE A 720 11.38 33.48 -1.55
N VAL A 721 12.25 34.21 -2.26
CA VAL A 721 11.86 35.44 -2.98
C VAL A 721 10.88 35.12 -4.10
N ALA A 722 11.19 34.14 -4.95
CA ALA A 722 10.33 33.72 -6.05
C ALA A 722 8.98 33.17 -5.52
N MET A 723 8.98 32.44 -4.41
CA MET A 723 7.77 31.92 -3.78
C MET A 723 6.82 33.04 -3.32
N THR A 724 7.32 34.04 -2.58
CA THR A 724 6.50 35.18 -2.12
C THR A 724 6.07 36.11 -3.26
N GLN A 725 6.78 36.08 -4.39
CA GLN A 725 6.35 36.77 -5.62
C GLN A 725 5.29 35.99 -6.43
N GLY A 726 4.86 34.82 -5.96
CA GLY A 726 3.92 33.96 -6.68
C GLY A 726 4.49 33.31 -7.94
N ARG A 727 5.83 33.18 -8.02
CA ARG A 727 6.58 32.62 -9.15
C ARG A 727 6.99 31.15 -8.94
N SER A 728 6.39 30.50 -7.95
CA SER A 728 6.48 29.07 -7.68
C SER A 728 5.13 28.45 -8.04
N ILE A 729 5.07 27.67 -9.12
CA ILE A 729 3.82 27.14 -9.65
C ILE A 729 3.78 25.63 -9.40
N PRO A 730 2.80 25.11 -8.64
CA PRO A 730 2.66 23.68 -8.42
C PRO A 730 2.57 22.90 -9.75
N VAL A 731 3.20 21.74 -9.81
CA VAL A 731 3.24 20.90 -11.03
C VAL A 731 1.84 20.57 -11.55
N TRP A 732 0.88 20.34 -10.65
CA TRP A 732 -0.51 20.05 -10.99
C TRP A 732 -1.31 21.23 -11.54
N ASP A 733 -0.79 22.46 -11.44
CA ASP A 733 -1.41 23.67 -12.02
C ASP A 733 -0.85 24.02 -13.40
N ILE A 734 0.27 23.41 -13.81
CA ILE A 734 0.94 23.65 -15.09
C ILE A 734 0.36 22.73 -16.17
N LYS A 735 -0.23 23.32 -17.21
CA LYS A 735 -0.80 22.59 -18.35
C LYS A 735 0.24 22.34 -19.43
N VAL A 736 0.75 21.12 -19.54
CA VAL A 736 1.86 20.83 -20.46
C VAL A 736 1.38 20.68 -21.91
N THR A 737 2.00 21.43 -22.83
CA THR A 737 1.75 21.34 -24.28
C THR A 737 2.56 20.20 -24.94
N PRO A 738 2.12 19.66 -26.10
CA PRO A 738 2.89 18.68 -26.86
C PRO A 738 4.30 19.16 -27.25
N ALA A 739 4.46 20.47 -27.48
CA ALA A 739 5.74 21.09 -27.75
C ALA A 739 6.69 20.97 -26.54
N ALA A 740 6.22 21.31 -25.34
CA ALA A 740 7.00 21.17 -24.10
C ALA A 740 7.46 19.72 -23.87
N ARG A 741 6.56 18.74 -24.08
CA ARG A 741 6.87 17.30 -23.96
C ARG A 741 7.90 16.83 -24.97
N THR A 742 7.87 17.39 -26.18
CA THR A 742 8.79 17.01 -27.24
C THR A 742 10.16 17.62 -26.98
N LEU A 743 10.22 18.91 -26.66
CA LEU A 743 11.47 19.65 -26.44
C LEU A 743 12.23 19.19 -25.21
N SER A 744 11.54 18.89 -24.10
CA SER A 744 12.18 18.40 -22.86
C SER A 744 13.00 17.12 -23.05
N ARG A 745 12.63 16.25 -24.02
CA ARG A 745 13.38 15.02 -24.34
C ARG A 745 14.74 15.27 -24.98
N PHE A 746 14.96 16.45 -25.56
CA PHE A 746 16.21 16.83 -26.21
C PHE A 746 17.18 17.56 -25.27
N VAL A 747 16.79 17.78 -24.01
CA VAL A 747 17.63 18.38 -22.97
C VAL A 747 18.27 17.26 -22.15
N THR A 748 19.59 17.32 -21.95
CA THR A 748 20.34 16.34 -21.16
C THR A 748 19.96 16.48 -19.68
N ARG A 749 19.61 15.35 -19.03
CA ARG A 749 19.21 15.33 -17.62
C ARG A 749 20.43 15.40 -16.70
N ASN A 750 20.33 16.19 -15.63
CA ASN A 750 21.10 15.96 -14.41
C ASN A 750 20.33 15.01 -13.46
N PRO A 751 21.01 14.29 -12.54
CA PRO A 751 20.40 13.27 -11.68
C PRO A 751 19.20 13.74 -10.85
N GLY A 752 19.13 15.05 -10.53
CA GLY A 752 18.03 15.65 -9.76
C GLY A 752 16.87 16.22 -10.57
N GLY A 753 16.84 16.06 -11.91
CA GLY A 753 15.75 16.62 -12.74
C GLY A 753 15.78 18.14 -12.93
N ILE A 754 16.90 18.79 -12.58
CA ILE A 754 17.10 20.26 -12.63
C ILE A 754 17.05 20.78 -14.07
N GLY A 755 16.40 21.95 -14.24
CA GLY A 755 16.32 22.69 -15.50
C GLY A 755 15.20 22.24 -16.44
N LEU A 756 15.38 22.44 -17.75
CA LEU A 756 14.35 22.24 -18.79
C LEU A 756 14.13 20.78 -19.22
N ALA A 757 14.75 19.81 -18.55
CA ALA A 757 14.59 18.40 -18.87
C ALA A 757 13.24 17.82 -18.39
N SER A 758 12.49 18.61 -17.61
CA SER A 758 11.11 18.34 -17.25
C SER A 758 10.15 19.06 -18.21
N PRO A 759 9.00 18.46 -18.54
CA PRO A 759 7.95 19.07 -19.35
C PRO A 759 7.31 20.28 -18.69
N TRP A 760 7.18 20.25 -17.37
CA TRP A 760 6.57 21.31 -16.60
C TRP A 760 7.49 22.55 -16.61
N SER A 761 8.80 22.36 -16.44
CA SER A 761 9.78 23.43 -16.60
C SER A 761 9.95 23.89 -18.03
N MET A 762 9.92 22.97 -19.01
CA MET A 762 9.90 23.36 -20.41
C MET A 762 8.63 24.13 -20.78
N GLN A 763 7.48 23.78 -20.20
CA GLN A 763 6.23 24.51 -20.42
C GLN A 763 6.32 25.92 -19.88
N LEU A 764 6.82 26.09 -18.66
CA LEU A 764 7.01 27.43 -18.09
C LEU A 764 8.04 28.25 -18.87
N ALA A 765 9.09 27.61 -19.41
CA ALA A 765 10.01 28.29 -20.32
C ALA A 765 9.30 28.74 -21.61
N ILE A 766 8.41 27.92 -22.17
CA ILE A 766 7.57 28.29 -23.32
C ILE A 766 6.66 29.46 -22.95
N ASP A 767 6.06 29.44 -21.77
CA ASP A 767 5.17 30.50 -21.30
C ASP A 767 5.92 31.82 -21.07
N GLU A 768 7.19 31.76 -20.65
CA GLU A 768 8.03 32.94 -20.37
C GLU A 768 8.61 33.59 -21.64
N VAL A 769 9.17 32.80 -22.58
CA VAL A 769 9.90 33.35 -23.75
C VAL A 769 9.27 33.04 -25.11
N GLY A 770 8.24 32.20 -25.14
CA GLY A 770 7.56 31.77 -26.35
C GLY A 770 8.25 30.62 -27.08
N LEU A 771 7.44 29.70 -27.62
CA LEU A 771 7.90 28.53 -28.38
C LEU A 771 8.82 28.87 -29.58
N PRO A 772 8.55 29.91 -30.41
CA PRO A 772 9.41 30.23 -31.55
C PRO A 772 10.85 30.55 -31.15
N ARG A 773 11.04 31.27 -30.04
CA ARG A 773 12.37 31.66 -29.54
C ARG A 773 13.14 30.45 -29.00
N LEU A 774 12.45 29.54 -28.31
CA LEU A 774 13.03 28.26 -27.85
C LEU A 774 13.47 27.36 -29.01
N LEU A 775 12.65 27.23 -30.05
CA LEU A 775 13.00 26.45 -31.25
C LEU A 775 14.21 27.03 -31.98
N TYR A 776 14.26 28.35 -32.11
CA TYR A 776 15.41 29.05 -32.69
C TYR A 776 16.70 28.83 -31.88
N ALA A 777 16.62 28.93 -30.55
CA ALA A 777 17.74 28.67 -29.65
C ALA A 777 18.23 27.22 -29.73
N ALA A 778 17.31 26.25 -29.77
CA ALA A 778 17.63 24.84 -29.94
C ALA A 778 18.38 24.60 -31.26
N GLY A 779 17.87 25.15 -32.38
CA GLY A 779 18.53 25.07 -33.68
C GLY A 779 19.94 25.68 -33.68
N ARG A 780 20.12 26.86 -33.08
CA ARG A 780 21.45 27.48 -32.94
C ARG A 780 22.40 26.68 -32.05
N SER A 781 21.89 26.04 -31.00
CA SER A 781 22.72 25.22 -30.13
C SER A 781 23.27 23.97 -30.84
N VAL A 782 22.50 23.37 -31.76
CA VAL A 782 22.99 22.25 -32.59
C VAL A 782 24.12 22.71 -33.50
N ILE A 783 23.98 23.86 -34.15
CA ILE A 783 25.03 24.47 -34.99
C ILE A 783 26.26 24.83 -34.13
N GLY A 784 26.06 25.40 -32.95
CA GLY A 784 27.12 25.74 -32.01
C GLY A 784 27.92 24.53 -31.55
N LYS A 785 27.24 23.40 -31.24
CA LYS A 785 27.90 22.14 -30.89
C LYS A 785 28.78 21.59 -32.02
N LEU A 786 28.33 21.69 -33.27
CA LEU A 786 29.15 21.32 -34.44
C LEU A 786 30.40 22.22 -34.60
N GLN A 787 30.39 23.40 -34.00
CA GLN A 787 31.49 24.37 -33.99
C GLN A 787 32.29 24.40 -32.67
N GLY A 788 32.07 23.43 -31.77
CA GLY A 788 32.75 23.36 -30.47
C GLY A 788 32.34 24.41 -29.44
N LYS A 789 31.22 25.13 -29.63
CA LYS A 789 30.69 26.11 -28.69
C LYS A 789 29.63 25.50 -27.77
N SER A 790 29.82 25.57 -26.46
CA SER A 790 28.83 25.22 -25.43
C SER A 790 28.01 26.46 -25.02
N GLY A 791 26.85 26.28 -24.38
CA GLY A 791 26.07 27.40 -23.80
C GLY A 791 25.22 28.25 -24.76
N VAL A 792 25.39 28.10 -26.08
CA VAL A 792 24.70 28.88 -27.13
C VAL A 792 23.16 28.90 -27.01
N PHE A 793 22.57 27.86 -26.42
CA PHE A 793 21.13 27.82 -26.14
C PHE A 793 20.71 28.95 -25.19
N TYR A 794 21.37 29.05 -24.03
CA TYR A 794 21.04 30.01 -22.97
C TYR A 794 21.41 31.45 -23.33
N GLU A 795 22.40 31.66 -24.21
CA GLU A 795 22.68 32.98 -24.80
C GLU A 795 21.49 33.55 -25.58
N VAL A 796 20.70 32.68 -26.22
CA VAL A 796 19.58 33.09 -27.09
C VAL A 796 18.27 33.23 -26.32
N VAL A 797 18.00 32.31 -25.38
CA VAL A 797 16.76 32.36 -24.58
C VAL A 797 16.83 33.34 -23.40
N GLY A 798 18.03 33.68 -22.93
CA GLY A 798 18.24 34.57 -21.80
C GLY A 798 18.48 33.83 -20.48
N HIS A 799 19.16 34.50 -19.53
CA HIS A 799 19.59 33.89 -18.28
C HIS A 799 18.41 33.49 -17.36
N ASN A 800 17.27 34.17 -17.45
CA ASN A 800 16.07 33.84 -16.66
C ASN A 800 15.54 32.43 -16.94
N ILE A 801 15.75 31.90 -18.14
CA ILE A 801 15.35 30.53 -18.50
C ILE A 801 16.30 29.48 -17.92
N ASN A 802 17.58 29.82 -17.73
CA ASN A 802 18.53 28.95 -17.06
C ASN A 802 18.20 28.77 -15.57
N ALA A 803 17.56 29.78 -14.98
CA ALA A 803 17.13 29.80 -13.58
C ALA A 803 15.73 29.18 -13.36
N ILE A 804 15.11 28.56 -14.38
CA ILE A 804 13.90 27.77 -14.16
C ILE A 804 14.28 26.46 -13.48
N ASP A 805 13.92 26.33 -12.20
CA ASP A 805 14.17 25.13 -11.41
C ASP A 805 12.94 24.21 -11.46
N GLY A 806 13.17 22.94 -11.78
CA GLY A 806 12.12 21.91 -11.87
C GLY A 806 11.68 21.45 -10.49
N ALA A 807 10.53 20.76 -10.42
CA ALA A 807 10.15 20.05 -9.20
C ALA A 807 11.17 18.95 -8.93
N ALA A 808 11.79 18.97 -7.75
CA ALA A 808 12.81 18.02 -7.36
C ALA A 808 12.71 17.69 -5.87
N GLY A 809 12.93 16.40 -5.53
CA GLY A 809 12.73 15.87 -4.18
C GLY A 809 13.65 16.41 -3.08
N TYR A 810 14.66 17.21 -3.41
CA TYR A 810 15.58 17.83 -2.44
C TYR A 810 15.25 19.30 -2.10
N GLN A 811 14.14 19.85 -2.60
CA GLN A 811 13.73 21.23 -2.29
C GLN A 811 12.85 21.27 -1.01
N VAL A 812 12.70 22.42 -0.34
CA VAL A 812 11.93 22.51 0.93
C VAL A 812 10.41 22.57 0.70
N GLY A 813 9.60 21.82 1.44
CA GLY A 813 8.15 22.09 1.61
C GLY A 813 7.34 22.09 0.31
N THR A 814 6.43 23.05 0.10
CA THR A 814 5.65 23.25 -1.15
C THR A 814 6.51 23.35 -2.42
N SER A 815 7.81 23.51 -2.22
CA SER A 815 8.78 23.77 -3.25
C SER A 815 9.35 22.47 -3.86
N THR A 816 9.18 21.29 -3.23
CA THR A 816 9.49 19.97 -3.83
C THR A 816 8.65 19.64 -5.06
N HIS A 817 7.42 20.17 -5.13
CA HIS A 817 6.41 19.77 -6.12
C HIS A 817 5.97 20.92 -7.01
N SER A 818 6.76 21.99 -7.05
CA SER A 818 6.51 23.18 -7.86
C SER A 818 7.67 23.42 -8.81
N VAL A 819 7.38 24.07 -9.93
CA VAL A 819 8.39 24.59 -10.83
C VAL A 819 8.46 26.09 -10.66
N LYS A 820 9.68 26.63 -10.61
CA LYS A 820 9.93 28.02 -10.23
C LYS A 820 10.50 28.82 -11.39
N TYR A 821 10.07 30.06 -11.51
CA TYR A 821 10.80 31.06 -12.27
C TYR A 821 11.85 31.75 -11.39
N ALA A 822 12.85 32.35 -12.04
CA ALA A 822 13.74 33.30 -11.40
C ALA A 822 12.96 34.45 -10.71
N PRO A 823 13.42 34.98 -9.57
CA PRO A 823 12.84 36.16 -8.94
C PRO A 823 12.76 37.35 -9.90
N LEU A 824 11.72 38.16 -9.74
CA LEU A 824 11.63 39.48 -10.34
C LEU A 824 12.54 40.44 -9.56
N ASP A 825 13.36 41.18 -10.30
CA ASP A 825 14.20 42.27 -9.79
C ASP A 825 15.02 41.88 -8.54
N PRO A 826 15.91 40.86 -8.63
CA PRO A 826 16.69 40.40 -7.49
C PRO A 826 17.61 41.51 -6.93
N ASP A 827 18.07 42.44 -7.76
CA ASP A 827 18.85 43.62 -7.32
C ASP A 827 17.99 44.60 -6.50
N GLY A 828 16.77 44.90 -6.96
CA GLY A 828 15.82 45.73 -6.19
C GLY A 828 15.41 45.09 -4.86
N VAL A 829 15.23 43.76 -4.83
CA VAL A 829 14.98 43.02 -3.57
C VAL A 829 16.18 43.14 -2.63
N ALA A 830 17.40 42.96 -3.12
CA ALA A 830 18.61 43.10 -2.31
C ALA A 830 18.77 44.52 -1.75
N ALA A 831 18.52 45.55 -2.58
CA ALA A 831 18.57 46.96 -2.14
C ALA A 831 17.50 47.27 -1.08
N ARG A 832 16.27 46.77 -1.29
CA ARG A 832 15.15 46.94 -0.33
C ARG A 832 15.45 46.30 1.01
N LEU A 833 15.87 45.04 1.03
CA LEU A 833 16.26 44.34 2.25
C LEU A 833 17.44 45.04 2.94
N SER A 834 18.40 45.55 2.18
CA SER A 834 19.54 46.27 2.75
C SER A 834 19.14 47.58 3.42
N ALA A 835 18.14 48.29 2.90
CA ALA A 835 17.57 49.48 3.56
C ALA A 835 16.87 49.10 4.88
N LEU A 836 16.03 48.07 4.86
CA LEU A 836 15.30 47.58 6.04
C LEU A 836 16.24 47.09 7.14
N VAL A 837 17.30 46.36 6.79
CA VAL A 837 18.31 45.90 7.74
C VAL A 837 18.98 47.09 8.42
N ARG A 838 19.42 48.09 7.66
CA ARG A 838 20.07 49.30 8.22
C ARG A 838 19.16 50.08 9.17
N GLU A 839 17.85 50.03 8.96
CA GLU A 839 16.86 50.71 9.80
C GLU A 839 16.56 49.95 11.11
N ARG A 840 16.47 48.61 11.06
CA ARG A 840 15.97 47.79 12.18
C ARG A 840 17.03 47.22 13.10
N VAL A 841 18.22 46.89 12.60
CA VAL A 841 19.24 46.22 13.44
C VAL A 841 19.89 47.20 14.42
N PRO A 842 20.44 46.74 15.56
CA PRO A 842 21.08 47.62 16.53
C PRO A 842 22.18 48.47 15.89
N ALA A 843 22.33 49.73 16.34
CA ALA A 843 23.22 50.73 15.72
C ALA A 843 24.66 50.25 15.50
N GLY A 844 25.20 49.43 16.41
CA GLY A 844 26.53 48.83 16.26
C GLY A 844 26.65 47.95 15.02
N PHE A 845 25.65 47.11 14.74
CA PHE A 845 25.64 46.22 13.58
C PHE A 845 25.21 46.93 12.29
N ALA A 846 24.36 47.97 12.39
CA ALA A 846 23.93 48.75 11.22
C ALA A 846 25.12 49.43 10.52
N THR A 847 26.11 49.89 11.30
CA THR A 847 27.31 50.56 10.76
C THR A 847 28.27 49.62 10.05
N THR A 848 28.29 48.33 10.40
CA THR A 848 29.17 47.33 9.78
C THR A 848 28.45 46.47 8.75
N PHE A 849 27.15 46.70 8.52
CA PHE A 849 26.39 45.98 7.50
C PHE A 849 26.80 46.40 6.09
N ALA A 850 27.35 45.44 5.35
CA ALA A 850 27.94 45.63 4.03
C ALA A 850 27.00 45.21 2.87
N GLY A 851 25.77 44.80 3.19
CA GLY A 851 24.66 44.67 2.25
C GLY A 851 24.06 43.27 2.10
N THR A 852 23.09 43.14 1.19
CA THR A 852 22.34 41.90 0.94
C THR A 852 22.68 41.27 -0.41
N ALA A 853 22.69 39.95 -0.50
CA ALA A 853 22.78 39.22 -1.77
C ALA A 853 21.67 38.16 -1.90
N ILE A 854 21.08 38.07 -3.10
CA ILE A 854 20.13 37.04 -3.49
C ILE A 854 20.88 35.95 -4.25
N MET A 855 20.89 34.74 -3.71
CA MET A 855 21.69 33.63 -4.21
C MET A 855 20.82 32.47 -4.68
N ASP A 856 21.17 31.89 -5.83
CA ASP A 856 20.83 30.52 -6.17
C ASP A 856 22.02 29.64 -5.78
N ALA A 857 21.90 28.89 -4.69
CA ALA A 857 22.94 27.99 -4.22
C ALA A 857 22.32 26.60 -4.06
N ASN A 858 22.66 25.68 -4.95
CA ASN A 858 22.20 24.29 -4.94
C ASN A 858 23.40 23.32 -5.06
N ASP A 859 23.16 22.01 -4.96
CA ASP A 859 24.24 21.00 -4.97
C ASP A 859 25.02 20.94 -6.31
N LEU A 860 24.52 21.57 -7.37
CA LEU A 860 25.17 21.61 -8.68
C LEU A 860 25.96 22.90 -8.94
N GLY A 861 25.72 23.96 -8.18
CA GLY A 861 26.35 25.25 -8.43
C GLY A 861 25.78 26.40 -7.60
N VAL A 862 26.50 27.52 -7.64
CA VAL A 862 26.16 28.74 -6.91
C VAL A 862 26.23 29.91 -7.87
N VAL A 863 25.18 30.72 -7.91
CA VAL A 863 25.07 31.90 -8.76
C VAL A 863 24.49 33.06 -7.95
N ALA A 864 25.15 34.21 -8.00
CA ALA A 864 24.61 35.46 -7.42
C ALA A 864 23.67 36.15 -8.41
N LEU A 865 22.36 36.13 -8.13
CA LEU A 865 21.35 36.70 -9.02
C LEU A 865 21.26 38.21 -8.93
N GLY A 866 21.26 38.75 -7.71
CA GLY A 866 21.30 40.19 -7.45
C GLY A 866 21.95 40.51 -6.12
N HIS A 867 22.52 41.71 -5.97
CA HIS A 867 23.17 42.12 -4.73
C HIS A 867 23.25 43.64 -4.55
N ASP A 868 23.16 44.11 -3.30
CA ASP A 868 23.47 45.47 -2.86
C ASP A 868 24.74 45.47 -2.00
N THR A 869 25.84 44.92 -2.55
CA THR A 869 27.13 44.82 -1.84
C THR A 869 28.29 45.24 -2.73
N ALA A 870 29.40 45.62 -2.09
CA ALA A 870 30.66 45.91 -2.80
C ALA A 870 31.45 44.64 -3.21
N LEU A 871 31.02 43.45 -2.77
CA LEU A 871 31.65 42.19 -3.16
C LEU A 871 31.33 41.88 -4.63
N SER A 872 32.29 41.27 -5.34
CA SER A 872 32.02 40.77 -6.69
C SER A 872 31.19 39.50 -6.62
N LYS A 873 30.38 39.23 -7.66
CA LYS A 873 29.60 37.98 -7.78
C LYS A 873 30.45 36.73 -7.58
N THR A 874 31.66 36.70 -8.13
CA THR A 874 32.60 35.57 -7.95
C THR A 874 32.97 35.34 -6.48
N VAL A 875 33.13 36.40 -5.67
CA VAL A 875 33.38 36.27 -4.24
C VAL A 875 32.12 35.78 -3.52
N LEU A 876 30.95 36.34 -3.84
CA LEU A 876 29.67 35.88 -3.28
C LEU A 876 29.43 34.37 -3.54
N GLU A 877 29.71 33.92 -4.77
CA GLU A 877 29.58 32.51 -5.18
C GLU A 877 30.60 31.61 -4.45
N ALA A 878 31.84 32.08 -4.26
CA ALA A 878 32.86 31.35 -3.53
C ALA A 878 32.53 31.18 -2.04
N ILE A 879 31.87 32.17 -1.41
CA ILE A 879 31.42 32.08 -0.01
C ILE A 879 30.38 30.96 0.18
N PHE A 880 29.63 30.58 -0.84
CA PHE A 880 28.55 29.59 -0.74
C PHE A 880 28.84 28.28 -1.50
N LYS A 881 30.08 28.05 -1.94
CA LYS A 881 30.46 26.95 -2.85
C LYS A 881 30.05 25.54 -2.39
N ASP A 882 30.07 25.27 -1.09
CA ASP A 882 29.65 24.00 -0.46
C ASP A 882 28.16 23.99 -0.03
N ASN A 883 27.41 25.02 -0.43
CA ASN A 883 26.02 25.28 -0.13
C ASN A 883 25.65 25.10 1.36
N PRO A 884 25.94 26.09 2.21
CA PRO A 884 25.56 26.07 3.62
C PRO A 884 24.06 26.36 3.84
N GLN A 885 23.34 26.81 2.81
CA GLN A 885 21.90 26.98 2.87
C GLN A 885 21.25 25.61 2.67
N GLY A 886 20.82 24.99 3.76
CA GLY A 886 20.18 23.68 3.75
C GLY A 886 18.85 23.77 3.01
N GLN A 887 18.76 23.06 1.87
CA GLN A 887 17.55 23.00 1.03
C GLN A 887 16.59 21.86 1.41
N THR A 888 16.97 21.03 2.39
CA THR A 888 16.24 19.84 2.80
C THR A 888 15.57 20.06 4.17
N THR A 889 15.65 19.10 5.08
CA THR A 889 14.91 19.05 6.36
C THR A 889 15.23 20.19 7.35
N GLU A 890 16.36 20.88 7.18
CA GLU A 890 16.84 21.90 8.13
C GLU A 890 16.21 23.29 7.94
N THR A 891 15.54 23.56 6.80
CA THR A 891 14.82 24.83 6.53
C THR A 891 15.69 26.09 6.71
N THR A 892 16.86 26.16 6.07
CA THR A 892 17.79 27.31 6.21
C THR A 892 18.01 28.11 4.91
N PRO A 893 16.96 28.73 4.32
CA PRO A 893 17.06 29.48 3.06
C PRO A 893 17.73 30.86 3.19
N MET A 894 18.27 31.19 4.37
CA MET A 894 18.90 32.48 4.67
C MET A 894 20.19 32.26 5.43
N SER A 895 21.12 33.20 5.34
CA SER A 895 22.34 33.18 6.17
C SER A 895 22.83 34.58 6.50
N LEU A 896 23.34 34.77 7.72
CA LEU A 896 24.13 35.94 8.08
C LEU A 896 25.60 35.58 7.95
N VAL A 897 26.38 36.41 7.25
CA VAL A 897 27.78 36.11 6.97
C VAL A 897 28.66 37.25 7.46
N PHE A 898 29.63 36.94 8.32
CA PHE A 898 30.58 37.89 8.89
C PHE A 898 31.97 37.65 8.31
N LYS A 899 32.64 38.70 7.85
CA LYS A 899 34.04 38.64 7.40
C LYS A 899 34.94 38.62 8.64
N ARG A 900 35.62 37.52 8.88
CA ARG A 900 36.45 37.27 10.08
C ARG A 900 37.83 37.90 9.96
#